data_AF-A0A3N5RUL5-F1
#
_entry.id   AF-A0A3N5RUL5-F1
#
_cell.length_a   1.000
_cell.length_b   1.000
_cell.length_c   1.000
_cell.angle_alpha   90.00
_cell.angle_beta   90.00
_cell.angle_gamma   90.00
#
_symmetry.space_group_name_H-M   'P 1'
#
loop_
_entity.id
_entity.type
_entity.pdbx_description
1 polymer ?
#
loop_
_entity_poly.entity_id
_entity_poly.type
_entity_poly.pdbx_seq_one_letter_code
_entity_poly.pdbx_strand_id
1 'polypeptide(L)'
;AATQLLGRDPSSLEAEIPVLGGLLSPQIPTELQSQALQALLRIDVPAAADALLTGWRGYSPSLRSQVLDILLSRVAWQTALLDRIERNDLSAGEIDVARRQSLLQNPDAAVRQRAERLLQGQVSSDRAAVVTQYQPAAELMGDRTRGKQVFAKSCAQCHALDGVGHAVGPDLAALANKSPQFLVQEIFDPNRNTDSRYIGYAAVTNIGLTVSGLVAEESGTSITLRGPEGREQVLLRSVIEDLQSTGKSLMPEGLEKDLKTQDVADLIAYLTAAAPPARQVAGNRPEVVRMVEGQIALTADRASIHGIEITFEGPPFHNIGFWHAPTDHLVWQFELAAAGQYDVWLYSACHPDSAGNAFVIESGTDSFQGTTRSTGGWDRYESRKVGQLSLAAGSQRLVLRPEGTAALKGALMDLQGVYLAPAGDDPVLIVKAPAAVTAEPEDPQSAAARVLDDSVSAAEREALIKKFLHEAPALTRALVADLEPGTPEEYRRIPWIWRVAIAAGKQNEDKILKEILAVALPRDNAPLVDWQAVVIGGGLINGVSQLEKWPAERFAELLNDQPELRSRWDRSLELAAEMADTAAVPAGTRYDALRMVALRGWERSGEQLARYLRSGTNEELQMGAVSGLVDVDSSEAAAALLAGLEQFPAHNRALAIDGLLRGKARLEGLISALESGKAKREWLNDSKKKRLRELPDTKLRKRAAATLD
;
A
#
# COMPACT_ATOMS: atom_id res chain seq x y z
N ALA A 1 32.04 -19.58 9.63
CA ALA A 1 32.89 -20.31 8.67
C ALA A 1 33.14 -21.76 9.12
N ALA A 2 33.79 -22.01 10.27
CA ALA A 2 34.09 -23.38 10.73
C ALA A 2 32.84 -24.29 10.87
N THR A 3 31.77 -23.80 11.49
CA THR A 3 30.50 -24.55 11.65
C THR A 3 29.88 -25.03 10.34
N GLN A 4 30.14 -24.34 9.22
CA GLN A 4 29.62 -24.76 7.92
C GLN A 4 30.29 -26.03 7.40
N LEU A 5 31.49 -26.37 7.89
CA LEU A 5 32.23 -27.57 7.49
C LEU A 5 31.69 -28.83 8.17
N LEU A 6 31.01 -28.70 9.32
CA LEU A 6 30.39 -29.80 10.05
C LEU A 6 29.15 -30.34 9.30
N GLY A 7 28.87 -31.63 9.50
CA GLY A 7 27.76 -32.35 8.89
C GLY A 7 27.99 -32.75 7.44
N ARG A 8 29.25 -32.82 6.98
CA ARG A 8 29.62 -33.13 5.58
C ARG A 8 30.32 -34.46 5.39
N ASP A 9 30.96 -34.99 6.42
CA ASP A 9 31.63 -36.29 6.40
C ASP A 9 30.76 -37.34 7.11
N PRO A 10 30.21 -38.33 6.39
CA PRO A 10 29.40 -39.39 6.98
C PRO A 10 30.07 -40.14 8.14
N SER A 11 31.40 -40.27 8.13
CA SER A 11 32.14 -41.01 9.16
C SER A 11 32.29 -40.23 10.48
N SER A 12 32.03 -38.92 10.45
CA SER A 12 32.19 -38.02 11.59
C SER A 12 30.85 -37.59 12.22
N LEU A 13 29.70 -37.93 11.60
CA LEU A 13 28.38 -37.45 12.00
C LEU A 13 28.01 -37.76 13.45
N GLU A 14 28.37 -38.94 13.97
CA GLU A 14 28.08 -39.35 15.35
C GLU A 14 28.70 -38.38 16.38
N ALA A 15 29.89 -37.87 16.10
CA ALA A 15 30.57 -36.88 16.94
C ALA A 15 30.13 -35.45 16.64
N GLU A 16 29.77 -35.13 15.40
CA GLU A 16 29.43 -33.76 14.98
C GLU A 16 28.00 -33.33 15.37
N ILE A 17 27.03 -34.25 15.36
CA ILE A 17 25.63 -33.94 15.68
C ILE A 17 25.46 -33.35 17.10
N PRO A 18 26.06 -33.92 18.17
CA PRO A 18 26.00 -33.32 19.51
C PRO A 18 26.63 -31.92 19.58
N VAL A 19 27.74 -31.70 18.86
CA VAL A 19 28.40 -30.39 18.79
C VAL A 19 27.48 -29.37 18.15
N LEU A 20 26.86 -29.72 17.02
CA LEU A 20 25.88 -28.86 16.34
C LEU A 20 24.66 -28.59 17.21
N GLY A 21 24.16 -29.58 17.96
CA GLY A 21 23.06 -29.40 18.92
C GLY A 21 23.42 -28.46 20.07
N GLY A 22 24.64 -28.54 20.61
CA GLY A 22 25.12 -27.63 21.67
C GLY A 22 25.22 -26.17 21.23
N LEU A 23 25.45 -25.92 19.93
CA LEU A 23 25.44 -24.57 19.35
C LEU A 23 24.06 -23.93 19.30
N LEU A 24 22.98 -24.66 19.59
CA LEU A 24 21.60 -24.15 19.62
C LEU A 24 21.20 -23.55 20.99
N SER A 25 22.13 -23.51 21.95
CA SER A 25 21.90 -22.97 23.30
C SER A 25 21.73 -21.44 23.30
N PRO A 26 20.97 -20.86 24.26
CA PRO A 26 20.64 -19.44 24.29
C PRO A 26 21.87 -18.52 24.50
N GLN A 27 22.98 -19.06 25.01
CA GLN A 27 24.23 -18.32 25.17
C GLN A 27 24.94 -18.05 23.83
N ILE A 28 24.60 -18.83 22.80
CA ILE A 28 25.23 -18.75 21.48
C ILE A 28 24.51 -17.70 20.62
N PRO A 29 25.25 -16.84 19.89
CA PRO A 29 24.66 -15.85 18.99
C PRO A 29 23.77 -16.48 17.91
N THR A 30 22.69 -15.77 17.54
CA THR A 30 21.68 -16.19 16.56
C THR A 30 22.28 -16.61 15.23
N GLU A 31 23.32 -15.92 14.75
CA GLU A 31 23.96 -16.21 13.48
C GLU A 31 24.62 -17.58 13.51
N LEU A 32 25.24 -17.95 14.64
CA LEU A 32 25.88 -19.24 14.81
C LEU A 32 24.87 -20.37 15.00
N GLN A 33 23.78 -20.11 15.73
CA GLN A 33 22.64 -21.02 15.86
C GLN A 33 22.05 -21.34 14.48
N SER A 34 21.78 -20.33 13.65
CA SER A 34 21.27 -20.52 12.28
C SER A 34 22.24 -21.32 11.40
N GLN A 35 23.56 -21.12 11.53
CA GLN A 35 24.53 -21.95 10.80
C GLN A 35 24.53 -23.40 11.27
N ALA A 36 24.38 -23.64 12.58
CA ALA A 36 24.28 -24.99 13.14
C ALA A 36 23.00 -25.70 12.66
N LEU A 37 21.87 -24.99 12.61
CA LEU A 37 20.62 -25.48 12.03
C LEU A 37 20.76 -25.88 10.56
N GLN A 38 21.40 -25.03 9.75
CA GLN A 38 21.64 -25.34 8.34
C GLN A 38 22.56 -26.55 8.17
N ALA A 39 23.49 -26.79 9.11
CA ALA A 39 24.29 -28.00 9.12
C ALA A 39 23.46 -29.24 9.50
N LEU A 40 22.67 -29.18 10.56
CA LEU A 40 21.77 -30.27 10.97
C LEU A 40 20.75 -30.63 9.89
N LEU A 41 20.20 -29.63 9.18
CA LEU A 41 19.27 -29.86 8.06
C LEU A 41 19.87 -30.75 6.96
N ARG A 42 21.18 -30.69 6.71
CA ARG A 42 21.83 -31.52 5.68
C ARG A 42 22.02 -32.97 6.08
N ILE A 43 21.96 -33.27 7.37
CA ILE A 43 22.24 -34.60 7.92
C ILE A 43 20.93 -35.39 7.94
N ASP A 44 20.75 -36.34 7.02
CA ASP A 44 19.52 -37.14 6.91
C ASP A 44 19.54 -38.42 7.75
N VAL A 45 19.66 -38.26 9.06
CA VAL A 45 19.60 -39.37 10.03
C VAL A 45 18.69 -39.02 11.22
N PRO A 46 18.04 -40.00 11.89
CA PRO A 46 17.15 -39.73 13.02
C PRO A 46 17.79 -38.93 14.16
N ALA A 47 19.07 -39.18 14.45
CA ALA A 47 19.80 -38.47 15.49
C ALA A 47 19.89 -36.95 15.26
N ALA A 48 19.81 -36.47 14.02
CA ALA A 48 19.77 -35.04 13.74
C ALA A 48 18.45 -34.39 14.19
N ALA A 49 17.32 -35.08 14.01
CA ALA A 49 16.02 -34.63 14.51
C ALA A 49 15.99 -34.63 16.05
N ASP A 50 16.57 -35.66 16.68
CA ASP A 50 16.68 -35.70 18.14
C ASP A 50 17.56 -34.57 18.68
N ALA A 51 18.67 -34.23 18.01
CA ALA A 51 19.51 -33.10 18.38
C ALA A 51 18.76 -31.77 18.26
N LEU A 52 17.94 -31.60 17.21
CA LEU A 52 17.06 -30.44 17.07
C LEU A 52 16.04 -30.36 18.21
N LEU A 53 15.47 -31.47 18.66
CA LEU A 53 14.42 -31.49 19.70
C LEU A 53 14.95 -31.44 21.14
N THR A 54 16.21 -31.82 21.38
CA THR A 54 16.78 -31.94 22.74
C THR A 54 16.81 -30.61 23.49
N GLY A 55 17.21 -29.52 22.82
CA GLY A 55 17.27 -28.18 23.41
C GLY A 55 15.94 -27.41 23.40
N TRP A 56 14.85 -28.04 22.98
CA TRP A 56 13.60 -27.35 22.59
C TRP A 56 13.14 -26.32 23.61
N ARG A 57 13.15 -26.64 24.91
CA ARG A 57 12.66 -25.74 25.98
C ARG A 57 13.44 -24.43 26.10
N GLY A 58 14.72 -24.42 25.73
CA GLY A 58 15.57 -23.23 25.82
C GLY A 58 15.77 -22.45 24.53
N TYR A 59 15.15 -22.89 23.43
CA TYR A 59 15.17 -22.13 22.20
C TYR A 59 14.31 -20.87 22.30
N SER A 60 14.78 -19.78 21.72
CA SER A 60 14.01 -18.55 21.54
C SER A 60 12.93 -18.71 20.45
N PRO A 61 11.98 -17.76 20.31
CA PRO A 61 10.91 -17.88 19.31
C PRO A 61 11.44 -17.96 17.87
N SER A 62 12.48 -17.17 17.56
CA SER A 62 13.13 -17.19 16.23
C SER A 62 13.74 -18.56 15.93
N LEU A 63 14.44 -19.13 16.91
CA LEU A 63 15.09 -20.42 16.75
C LEU A 63 14.07 -21.56 16.64
N ARG A 64 13.02 -21.55 17.46
CA ARG A 64 11.92 -22.53 17.39
C ARG A 64 11.26 -22.56 16.02
N SER A 65 10.96 -21.38 15.47
CA SER A 65 10.34 -21.28 14.14
C SER A 65 11.21 -21.96 13.07
N GLN A 66 12.51 -21.68 13.06
CA GLN A 66 13.46 -22.31 12.14
C GLN A 66 13.57 -23.83 12.36
N VAL A 67 13.61 -24.28 13.62
CA VAL A 67 13.64 -25.72 13.97
C VAL A 67 12.38 -26.43 13.48
N LEU A 68 11.21 -25.84 13.68
CA LEU A 68 9.96 -26.43 13.20
C LEU A 68 9.91 -26.50 11.67
N ASP A 69 10.35 -25.47 10.95
CA ASP A 69 10.41 -25.49 9.48
C ASP A 69 11.31 -26.63 8.97
N ILE A 70 12.44 -26.85 9.65
CA ILE A 70 13.35 -27.95 9.38
C ILE A 70 12.67 -29.29 9.66
N LEU A 71 12.07 -29.48 10.83
CA LEU A 71 11.39 -30.73 11.21
C LEU A 71 10.22 -31.07 10.29
N LEU A 72 9.50 -30.06 9.78
CA LEU A 72 8.39 -30.25 8.85
C LEU A 72 8.84 -30.59 7.42
N SER A 73 10.12 -30.51 7.10
CA SER A 73 10.62 -30.79 5.74
C SER A 73 10.61 -32.29 5.37
N ARG A 74 10.54 -33.20 6.35
CA ARG A 74 10.62 -34.66 6.14
C ARG A 74 9.65 -35.43 7.03
N VAL A 75 9.00 -36.45 6.47
CA VAL A 75 8.04 -37.31 7.19
C VAL A 75 8.63 -37.96 8.44
N ALA A 76 9.89 -38.44 8.36
CA ALA A 76 10.58 -39.03 9.51
C ALA A 76 10.75 -38.04 10.69
N TRP A 77 10.99 -36.77 10.39
CA TRP A 77 11.20 -35.72 11.40
C TRP A 77 9.88 -35.16 11.94
N GLN A 78 8.85 -35.08 11.10
CA GLN A 78 7.48 -34.83 11.54
C GLN A 78 7.03 -35.90 12.55
N THR A 79 7.37 -37.16 12.30
CA THR A 79 7.08 -38.27 13.21
C THR A 79 7.80 -38.09 14.55
N ALA A 80 9.09 -37.74 14.54
CA ALA A 80 9.85 -37.46 15.76
C ALA A 80 9.28 -36.28 16.57
N LEU A 81 8.82 -35.23 15.90
CA LEU A 81 8.13 -34.10 16.54
C LEU A 81 6.82 -34.57 17.21
N LEU A 82 5.99 -35.33 16.50
CA LEU A 82 4.73 -35.86 17.04
C LEU A 82 4.95 -36.83 18.21
N ASP A 83 6.05 -37.60 18.20
CA ASP A 83 6.43 -38.46 19.33
C ASP A 83 6.70 -37.64 20.60
N ARG A 84 7.33 -36.46 20.49
CA ARG A 84 7.57 -35.57 21.64
C ARG A 84 6.28 -34.99 22.19
N ILE A 85 5.31 -34.70 21.32
CA ILE A 85 3.99 -34.22 21.73
C ILE A 85 3.22 -35.34 22.43
N GLU A 86 3.21 -36.55 21.87
CA GLU A 86 2.52 -37.71 22.46
C GLU A 86 3.08 -38.09 23.84
N ARG A 87 4.38 -37.88 24.07
CA ARG A 87 5.05 -38.10 25.37
C ARG A 87 4.89 -36.93 26.36
N ASN A 88 4.27 -35.82 25.97
CA ASN A 88 4.19 -34.56 26.71
C ASN A 88 5.55 -33.90 27.02
N ASP A 89 6.58 -34.18 26.23
CA ASP A 89 7.88 -33.49 26.31
C ASP A 89 7.80 -32.07 25.71
N LEU A 90 6.95 -31.92 24.69
CA LEU A 90 6.66 -30.69 23.95
C LEU A 90 5.14 -30.46 23.95
N SER A 91 4.69 -29.25 24.28
CA SER A 91 3.25 -28.96 24.29
C SER A 91 2.74 -28.73 22.88
N ALA A 92 1.60 -29.32 22.51
CA ALA A 92 0.93 -29.02 21.23
C ALA A 92 0.69 -27.51 21.06
N GLY A 93 0.47 -26.79 22.17
CA GLY A 93 0.39 -25.33 22.29
C GLY A 93 1.54 -24.57 21.63
N GLU A 94 2.74 -25.15 21.63
CA GLU A 94 3.98 -24.52 21.13
C GLU A 94 4.15 -24.61 19.62
N ILE A 95 3.25 -25.32 18.92
CA ILE A 95 3.18 -25.34 17.45
C ILE A 95 2.20 -24.26 17.00
N ASP A 96 2.64 -23.32 16.16
CA ASP A 96 1.77 -22.27 15.63
C ASP A 96 0.73 -22.80 14.63
N VAL A 97 -0.31 -21.99 14.39
CA VAL A 97 -1.47 -22.36 13.57
C VAL A 97 -1.08 -22.80 12.16
N ALA A 98 -0.13 -22.11 11.51
CA ALA A 98 0.25 -22.42 10.13
C ALA A 98 0.93 -23.80 10.04
N ARG A 99 1.86 -24.07 10.96
CA ARG A 99 2.58 -25.35 11.04
C ARG A 99 1.68 -26.51 11.49
N ARG A 100 0.73 -26.26 12.41
CA ARG A 100 -0.33 -27.22 12.74
C ARG A 100 -1.17 -27.57 11.52
N GLN A 101 -1.60 -26.56 10.74
CA GLN A 101 -2.38 -26.81 9.54
C GLN A 101 -1.60 -27.65 8.51
N SER A 102 -0.29 -27.41 8.37
CA SER A 102 0.58 -28.24 7.52
C SER A 102 0.62 -29.70 7.96
N LEU A 103 0.68 -29.98 9.26
CA LEU A 103 0.61 -31.35 9.80
C LEU A 103 -0.77 -31.99 9.62
N LEU A 104 -1.85 -31.23 9.78
CA LEU A 104 -3.23 -31.71 9.57
C LEU A 104 -3.58 -31.94 8.09
N GLN A 105 -2.92 -31.23 7.17
CA GLN A 105 -3.10 -31.40 5.72
C GLN A 105 -1.97 -32.23 5.08
N ASN A 106 -1.15 -32.89 5.90
CA ASN A 106 0.01 -33.62 5.43
C ASN A 106 -0.39 -34.72 4.42
N PRO A 107 0.32 -34.89 3.29
CA PRO A 107 0.00 -35.94 2.32
C PRO A 107 0.16 -37.35 2.91
N ASP A 108 1.09 -37.54 3.85
CA ASP A 108 1.25 -38.80 4.57
C ASP A 108 0.08 -39.05 5.53
N ALA A 109 -0.63 -40.16 5.32
CA ALA A 109 -1.83 -40.48 6.10
C ALA A 109 -1.53 -40.79 7.57
N ALA A 110 -0.37 -41.35 7.90
CA ALA A 110 -0.01 -41.69 9.27
C ALA A 110 0.34 -40.42 10.06
N VAL A 111 1.09 -39.49 9.46
CA VAL A 111 1.35 -38.17 10.07
C VAL A 111 0.06 -37.41 10.29
N ARG A 112 -0.80 -37.33 9.27
CA ARG A 112 -2.08 -36.63 9.34
C ARG A 112 -2.98 -37.15 10.46
N GLN A 113 -3.19 -38.46 10.55
CA GLN A 113 -4.04 -39.05 11.61
C GLN A 113 -3.48 -38.84 13.01
N ARG A 114 -2.15 -38.90 13.18
CA ARG A 114 -1.50 -38.59 14.47
C ARG A 114 -1.65 -37.11 14.82
N ALA A 115 -1.44 -36.23 13.85
CA ALA A 115 -1.63 -34.80 14.02
C ALA A 115 -3.09 -34.45 14.39
N GLU A 116 -4.08 -35.08 13.76
CA GLU A 116 -5.49 -34.91 14.12
C GLU A 116 -5.72 -35.27 15.59
N ARG A 117 -5.20 -36.43 16.04
CA ARG A 117 -5.37 -36.87 17.43
C ARG A 117 -4.64 -35.98 18.45
N LEU A 118 -3.42 -35.54 18.13
CA LEU A 118 -2.54 -34.85 19.08
C LEU A 118 -2.73 -33.33 19.07
N LEU A 119 -3.17 -32.74 17.96
CA LEU A 119 -3.23 -31.29 17.74
C LEU A 119 -4.66 -30.74 17.64
N GLN A 120 -5.69 -31.58 17.41
CA GLN A 120 -7.08 -31.13 17.52
C GLN A 120 -7.44 -30.95 18.99
N GLY A 121 -7.14 -29.74 19.49
CA GLY A 121 -7.67 -29.20 20.74
C GLY A 121 -7.63 -30.17 21.90
N GLN A 122 -6.46 -30.37 22.51
CA GLN A 122 -6.42 -30.56 23.96
C GLN A 122 -6.93 -29.26 24.61
N VAL A 123 -8.24 -29.03 24.49
CA VAL A 123 -8.93 -28.09 25.35
C VAL A 123 -8.83 -28.70 26.72
N SER A 124 -8.18 -28.02 27.65
CA SER A 124 -8.29 -28.39 29.05
C SER A 124 -9.78 -28.50 29.37
N SER A 125 -10.25 -29.66 29.82
CA SER A 125 -11.67 -29.89 30.14
C SER A 125 -12.23 -28.78 31.03
N ASP A 126 -11.35 -28.21 31.87
CA ASP A 126 -11.65 -27.14 32.80
C ASP A 126 -11.83 -25.79 32.10
N ARG A 127 -11.11 -25.51 31.01
CA ARG A 127 -11.29 -24.28 30.20
C ARG A 127 -12.54 -24.35 29.33
N ALA A 128 -12.85 -25.52 28.76
CA ALA A 128 -14.10 -25.72 28.00
C ALA A 128 -15.34 -25.38 28.83
N ALA A 129 -15.36 -25.81 30.10
CA ALA A 129 -16.44 -25.53 31.04
C ALA A 129 -16.58 -24.02 31.31
N VAL A 130 -15.46 -23.31 31.51
CA VAL A 130 -15.46 -21.85 31.73
C VAL A 130 -15.94 -21.11 30.49
N VAL A 131 -15.46 -21.45 29.29
CA VAL A 131 -15.94 -20.84 28.04
C VAL A 131 -17.45 -21.03 27.88
N THR A 132 -17.95 -22.25 28.13
CA THR A 132 -19.40 -22.55 28.07
C THR A 132 -20.20 -21.71 29.07
N GLN A 133 -19.67 -21.54 30.30
CA GLN A 133 -20.31 -20.73 31.34
C GLN A 133 -20.44 -19.24 30.93
N TYR A 134 -19.45 -18.70 30.22
CA TYR A 134 -19.43 -17.28 29.83
C TYR A 134 -19.97 -17.03 28.41
N GLN A 135 -20.28 -18.07 27.64
CA GLN A 135 -20.87 -17.96 26.31
C GLN A 135 -22.09 -17.02 26.23
N PRO A 136 -23.02 -16.99 27.21
CA PRO A 136 -24.15 -16.05 27.20
C PRO A 136 -23.76 -14.57 27.15
N ALA A 137 -22.54 -14.20 27.59
CA ALA A 137 -22.06 -12.82 27.51
C ALA A 137 -22.00 -12.29 26.07
N ALA A 138 -21.85 -13.18 25.09
CA ALA A 138 -21.84 -12.85 23.67
C ALA A 138 -23.19 -12.33 23.13
N GLU A 139 -24.29 -12.59 23.85
CA GLU A 139 -25.65 -12.23 23.47
C GLU A 139 -26.23 -11.08 24.31
N LEU A 140 -25.53 -10.69 25.38
CA LEU A 140 -25.94 -9.60 26.26
C LEU A 140 -25.59 -8.24 25.65
N MET A 141 -26.44 -7.25 25.94
CA MET A 141 -26.15 -5.86 25.61
C MET A 141 -25.05 -5.33 26.54
N GLY A 142 -23.87 -5.04 25.98
CA GLY A 142 -22.74 -4.49 26.72
C GLY A 142 -22.72 -2.95 26.75
N ASP A 143 -22.19 -2.39 27.83
CA ASP A 143 -21.91 -0.96 27.99
C ASP A 143 -20.41 -0.68 27.76
N ARG A 144 -20.12 0.09 26.71
CA ARG A 144 -18.75 0.45 26.33
C ARG A 144 -17.97 1.17 27.43
N THR A 145 -18.62 2.02 28.23
CA THR A 145 -17.94 2.80 29.28
C THR A 145 -17.50 1.88 30.42
N ARG A 146 -18.36 0.96 30.84
CA ARG A 146 -17.99 -0.08 31.82
C ARG A 146 -16.97 -1.05 31.23
N GLY A 147 -17.11 -1.41 29.96
CA GLY A 147 -16.15 -2.23 29.23
C GLY A 147 -14.74 -1.65 29.23
N LYS A 148 -14.60 -0.32 29.03
CA LYS A 148 -13.32 0.37 29.13
C LYS A 148 -12.68 0.25 30.52
N GLN A 149 -13.49 0.27 31.58
CA GLN A 149 -13.01 0.10 32.96
C GLN A 149 -12.55 -1.34 33.23
N VAL A 150 -13.31 -2.33 32.75
CA VAL A 150 -12.92 -3.75 32.80
C VAL A 150 -11.61 -3.98 32.05
N PHE A 151 -11.49 -3.42 30.85
CA PHE A 151 -10.27 -3.47 30.04
C PHE A 151 -9.07 -2.85 30.77
N ALA A 152 -9.23 -1.65 31.32
CA ALA A 152 -8.18 -0.95 32.07
C ALA A 152 -7.68 -1.75 33.27
N LYS A 153 -8.56 -2.52 33.92
CA LYS A 153 -8.23 -3.35 35.09
C LYS A 153 -7.55 -4.66 34.72
N SER A 154 -8.08 -5.38 33.72
CA SER A 154 -7.74 -6.79 33.49
C SER A 154 -6.91 -7.05 32.23
N CYS A 155 -6.97 -6.15 31.25
CA CYS A 155 -6.36 -6.38 29.92
C CYS A 155 -5.22 -5.39 29.63
N ALA A 156 -5.30 -4.17 30.18
CA ALA A 156 -4.39 -3.07 29.87
C ALA A 156 -2.93 -3.32 30.28
N GLN A 157 -2.66 -4.26 31.20
CA GLN A 157 -1.30 -4.66 31.56
C GLN A 157 -0.53 -5.21 30.34
N CYS A 158 -1.22 -5.85 29.40
CA CYS A 158 -0.60 -6.49 28.25
C CYS A 158 -1.10 -5.97 26.91
N HIS A 159 -2.30 -5.42 26.82
CA HIS A 159 -2.87 -4.94 25.56
C HIS A 159 -3.11 -3.43 25.57
N ALA A 160 -2.89 -2.79 24.41
CA ALA A 160 -3.19 -1.38 24.20
C ALA A 160 -4.47 -1.24 23.37
N LEU A 161 -5.39 -0.38 23.81
CA LEU A 161 -6.62 -0.04 23.08
C LEU A 161 -7.15 1.34 23.49
N ASP A 162 -7.56 2.17 22.52
CA ASP A 162 -8.04 3.56 22.72
C ASP A 162 -7.13 4.40 23.64
N GLY A 163 -5.81 4.31 23.45
CA GLY A 163 -4.82 5.05 24.23
C GLY A 163 -4.64 4.56 25.67
N VAL A 164 -5.19 3.40 26.03
CA VAL A 164 -5.06 2.77 27.36
C VAL A 164 -4.29 1.46 27.24
N GLY A 165 -3.35 1.22 28.17
CA GLY A 165 -2.61 -0.04 28.29
C GLY A 165 -1.26 -0.06 27.58
N HIS A 166 -0.73 -1.25 27.32
CA HIS A 166 0.64 -1.47 26.86
C HIS A 166 0.70 -2.44 25.66
N ALA A 167 1.68 -2.28 24.78
CA ALA A 167 1.86 -3.14 23.60
C ALA A 167 2.77 -4.36 23.91
N VAL A 168 2.28 -5.27 24.76
CA VAL A 168 2.96 -6.53 25.09
C VAL A 168 2.37 -7.70 24.30
N GLY A 169 1.05 -7.87 24.37
CA GLY A 169 0.27 -8.83 23.61
C GLY A 169 -0.15 -8.30 22.24
N PRO A 170 -0.92 -9.09 21.47
CA PRO A 170 -1.38 -8.70 20.15
C PRO A 170 -2.23 -7.42 20.17
N ASP A 171 -2.20 -6.70 19.04
CA ASP A 171 -3.05 -5.54 18.80
C ASP A 171 -4.52 -5.97 18.71
N LEU A 172 -5.30 -5.52 19.70
CA LEU A 172 -6.71 -5.85 19.80
C LEU A 172 -7.58 -5.02 18.86
N ALA A 173 -7.08 -3.91 18.30
CA ALA A 173 -7.82 -3.13 17.30
C ALA A 173 -8.12 -3.97 16.04
N ALA A 174 -7.20 -4.88 15.67
CA ALA A 174 -7.40 -5.83 14.57
C ALA A 174 -8.47 -6.90 14.85
N LEU A 175 -8.92 -7.05 16.11
CA LEU A 175 -9.95 -7.99 16.52
C LEU A 175 -11.35 -7.38 16.57
N ALA A 176 -11.51 -6.09 16.25
CA ALA A 176 -12.81 -5.39 16.29
C ALA A 176 -13.90 -6.04 15.41
N ASN A 177 -13.50 -6.76 14.35
CA ASN A 177 -14.39 -7.46 13.42
C ASN A 177 -14.67 -8.93 13.81
N LYS A 178 -14.16 -9.40 14.96
CA LYS A 178 -14.41 -10.76 15.44
C LYS A 178 -15.76 -10.85 16.15
N SER A 179 -16.41 -12.02 16.05
CA SER A 179 -17.69 -12.24 16.72
C SER A 179 -17.52 -12.20 18.25
N PRO A 180 -18.54 -11.73 18.99
CA PRO A 180 -18.57 -11.81 20.44
C PRO A 180 -18.23 -13.21 20.99
N GLN A 181 -18.72 -14.26 20.34
CA GLN A 181 -18.47 -15.66 20.71
C GLN A 181 -16.99 -16.03 20.56
N PHE A 182 -16.32 -15.55 19.51
CA PHE A 182 -14.89 -15.75 19.33
C PHE A 182 -14.10 -15.07 20.45
N LEU A 183 -14.48 -13.84 20.83
CA LEU A 183 -13.81 -13.09 21.89
C LEU A 183 -13.95 -13.78 23.27
N VAL A 184 -15.13 -14.31 23.61
CA VAL A 184 -15.29 -15.10 24.85
C VAL A 184 -14.33 -16.29 24.89
N GLN A 185 -14.18 -17.00 23.77
CA GLN A 185 -13.29 -18.15 23.68
C GLN A 185 -11.83 -17.76 23.90
N GLU A 186 -11.32 -16.74 23.21
CA GLU A 186 -9.92 -16.32 23.34
C GLU A 186 -9.62 -15.69 24.71
N ILE A 187 -10.61 -15.05 25.35
CA ILE A 187 -10.45 -14.47 26.70
C ILE A 187 -10.26 -15.55 27.77
N PHE A 188 -11.03 -16.64 27.70
CA PHE A 188 -11.05 -17.67 28.76
C PHE A 188 -10.23 -18.92 28.44
N ASP A 189 -9.75 -19.07 27.20
CA ASP A 189 -8.84 -20.14 26.80
C ASP A 189 -7.63 -19.58 26.01
N PRO A 190 -6.77 -18.77 26.67
CA PRO A 190 -5.67 -18.06 26.00
C PRO A 190 -4.56 -18.96 25.44
N ASN A 191 -4.54 -20.23 25.84
CA ASN A 191 -3.57 -21.24 25.40
C ASN A 191 -4.03 -22.04 24.17
N ARG A 192 -5.29 -21.85 23.74
CA ARG A 192 -5.89 -22.61 22.63
C ARG A 192 -5.23 -22.33 21.29
N ASN A 193 -5.04 -21.04 20.99
CA ASN A 193 -4.59 -20.52 19.69
C ASN A 193 -3.37 -19.59 19.83
N THR A 194 -2.39 -19.96 20.65
CA THR A 194 -1.24 -19.09 20.92
C THR A 194 -0.23 -19.10 19.77
N ASP A 195 0.06 -17.93 19.21
CA ASP A 195 1.22 -17.70 18.33
C ASP A 195 2.50 -17.78 19.16
N SER A 196 3.54 -18.42 18.62
CA SER A 196 4.81 -18.66 19.33
C SER A 196 5.49 -17.39 19.84
N ARG A 197 5.18 -16.22 19.27
CA ARG A 197 5.66 -14.91 19.71
C ARG A 197 5.06 -14.43 21.03
N TYR A 198 3.92 -14.97 21.45
CA TYR A 198 3.25 -14.62 22.71
C TYR A 198 3.41 -15.69 23.80
N ILE A 199 4.28 -16.68 23.59
CA ILE A 199 4.66 -17.67 24.60
C ILE A 199 5.57 -17.00 25.64
N GLY A 200 5.28 -17.24 26.92
CA GLY A 200 6.08 -16.76 28.04
C GLY A 200 7.42 -17.48 28.18
N TYR A 201 8.44 -16.74 28.59
CA TYR A 201 9.77 -17.26 28.92
C TYR A 201 10.17 -16.88 30.33
N ALA A 202 11.01 -17.71 30.94
CA ALA A 202 11.75 -17.41 32.16
C ALA A 202 13.24 -17.58 31.89
N ALA A 203 14.02 -16.53 32.08
CA ALA A 203 15.48 -16.56 32.04
C ALA A 203 16.04 -16.57 33.47
N VAL A 204 16.97 -17.47 33.74
CA VAL A 204 17.78 -17.50 34.96
C VAL A 204 19.16 -16.99 34.60
N THR A 205 19.61 -15.97 35.32
CA THR A 205 20.97 -15.43 35.16
C THR A 205 21.96 -16.19 36.05
N ASN A 206 23.24 -16.08 35.73
CA ASN A 206 24.35 -16.67 36.49
C ASN A 206 24.48 -16.16 37.95
N ILE A 207 23.76 -15.11 38.32
CA ILE A 207 23.65 -14.61 39.70
C ILE A 207 22.35 -15.05 40.40
N GLY A 208 21.58 -15.96 39.78
CA GLY A 208 20.34 -16.51 40.31
C GLY A 208 19.10 -15.61 40.15
N LEU A 209 19.20 -14.48 39.44
CA LEU A 209 18.02 -13.65 39.15
C LEU A 209 17.17 -14.33 38.07
N THR A 210 15.88 -14.52 38.35
CA THR A 210 14.88 -14.99 37.39
C THR A 210 14.10 -13.80 36.81
N VAL A 211 14.04 -13.74 35.48
CA VAL A 211 13.31 -12.72 34.73
C VAL A 211 12.31 -13.40 33.81
N SER A 212 11.04 -13.00 33.86
CA SER A 212 9.97 -13.60 33.06
C SER A 212 9.30 -12.58 32.13
N GLY A 213 8.95 -13.01 30.92
CA GLY A 213 8.27 -12.17 29.92
C GLY A 213 8.24 -12.81 28.53
N LEU A 214 7.80 -12.04 27.54
CA LEU A 214 7.93 -12.40 26.11
C LEU A 214 9.33 -12.05 25.62
N VAL A 215 9.89 -12.83 24.70
CA VAL A 215 11.09 -12.42 23.98
C VAL A 215 10.69 -11.34 22.96
N ALA A 216 11.01 -10.08 23.26
CA ALA A 216 10.67 -8.93 22.42
C ALA A 216 11.74 -8.63 21.37
N GLU A 217 13.01 -8.89 21.69
CA GLU A 217 14.14 -8.69 20.79
C GLU A 217 15.20 -9.76 21.03
N GLU A 218 15.87 -10.15 19.95
CA GLU A 218 17.01 -11.07 19.96
C GLU A 218 18.14 -10.44 19.14
N SER A 219 19.33 -10.33 19.73
CA SER A 219 20.54 -9.91 19.03
C SER A 219 21.67 -10.93 19.24
N GLY A 220 22.79 -10.73 18.54
CA GLY A 220 23.99 -11.54 18.73
C GLY A 220 24.57 -11.47 20.16
N THR A 221 24.24 -10.43 20.94
CA THR A 221 24.79 -10.21 22.29
C THR A 221 23.77 -10.27 23.42
N SER A 222 22.49 -10.11 23.13
CA SER A 222 21.44 -9.99 24.15
C SER A 222 20.10 -10.61 23.74
N ILE A 223 19.28 -10.88 24.75
CA ILE A 223 17.85 -11.21 24.62
C ILE A 223 17.08 -10.22 25.49
N THR A 224 16.05 -9.59 24.94
CA THR A 224 15.19 -8.66 25.68
C THR A 224 13.89 -9.35 26.04
N LEU A 225 13.60 -9.45 27.34
CA LEU A 225 12.33 -9.95 27.85
C LEU A 225 11.40 -8.79 28.18
N ARG A 226 10.19 -8.78 27.60
CA ARG A 226 9.12 -7.81 27.87
C ARG A 226 8.04 -8.45 28.74
N GLY A 227 7.94 -8.00 29.97
CA GLY A 227 6.92 -8.42 30.92
C GLY A 227 5.65 -7.56 30.87
N PRO A 228 4.71 -7.77 31.82
CA PRO A 228 3.54 -6.91 32.00
C PRO A 228 3.92 -5.43 32.14
N GLU A 229 2.99 -4.55 31.78
CA GLU A 229 3.17 -3.09 31.73
C GLU A 229 4.26 -2.62 30.75
N GLY A 230 4.69 -3.48 29.82
CA GLY A 230 5.73 -3.17 28.85
C GLY A 230 7.14 -3.05 29.46
N ARG A 231 7.37 -3.61 30.66
CA ARG A 231 8.69 -3.56 31.30
C ARG A 231 9.67 -4.45 30.54
N GLU A 232 10.74 -3.85 30.03
CA GLU A 232 11.78 -4.55 29.30
C GLU A 232 13.01 -4.79 30.16
N GLN A 233 13.54 -6.01 30.09
CA GLN A 233 14.79 -6.40 30.71
C GLN A 233 15.72 -6.95 29.62
N VAL A 234 16.78 -6.21 29.34
CA VAL A 234 17.84 -6.65 28.43
C VAL A 234 18.80 -7.55 29.19
N LEU A 235 18.97 -8.79 28.73
CA LEU A 235 19.88 -9.77 29.30
C LEU A 235 20.98 -10.07 28.30
N LEU A 236 22.25 -9.86 28.69
CA LEU A 236 23.38 -10.31 27.87
C LEU A 236 23.38 -11.84 27.80
N ARG A 237 23.61 -12.41 26.61
CA ARG A 237 23.66 -13.88 26.44
C ARG A 237 24.70 -14.55 27.35
N SER A 238 25.79 -13.84 27.65
CA SER A 238 26.84 -14.30 28.56
C SER A 238 26.42 -14.40 30.03
N VAL A 239 25.36 -13.70 30.44
CA VAL A 239 24.85 -13.76 31.82
C VAL A 239 23.66 -14.71 31.96
N ILE A 240 23.10 -15.22 30.86
CA ILE A 240 22.00 -16.19 30.86
C ILE A 240 22.58 -17.57 31.18
N GLU A 241 22.22 -18.09 32.35
CA GLU A 241 22.51 -19.48 32.74
C GLU A 241 21.50 -20.43 32.08
N ASP A 242 20.22 -20.07 32.14
CA ASP A 242 19.14 -20.84 31.54
C ASP A 242 18.07 -19.92 30.95
N LEU A 243 17.44 -20.37 29.87
CA LEU A 243 16.26 -19.75 29.28
C LEU A 243 15.25 -20.86 29.08
N GLN A 244 14.02 -20.69 29.57
CA GLN A 244 12.99 -21.71 29.48
C GLN A 244 11.68 -21.13 28.96
N SER A 245 11.10 -21.78 27.97
CA SER A 245 9.71 -21.59 27.59
C SER A 245 8.80 -22.18 28.64
N THR A 246 7.73 -21.45 28.96
CA THR A 246 6.64 -21.97 29.78
C THR A 246 5.70 -22.89 29.00
N GLY A 247 5.80 -22.88 27.66
CA GLY A 247 4.88 -23.56 26.74
C GLY A 247 3.45 -23.02 26.78
N LYS A 248 3.25 -21.84 27.40
CA LYS A 248 1.96 -21.20 27.62
C LYS A 248 2.01 -19.73 27.19
N SER A 249 0.86 -19.20 26.81
CA SER A 249 0.65 -17.77 26.58
C SER A 249 1.08 -16.96 27.81
N LEU A 250 1.63 -15.75 27.59
CA LEU A 250 1.82 -14.79 28.67
C LEU A 250 0.48 -14.25 29.20
N MET A 251 -0.60 -14.35 28.42
CA MET A 251 -1.94 -14.00 28.90
C MET A 251 -2.35 -14.95 30.03
N PRO A 252 -2.75 -14.42 31.20
CA PRO A 252 -3.07 -15.24 32.37
C PRO A 252 -4.38 -15.99 32.19
N GLU A 253 -4.45 -17.19 32.74
CA GLU A 253 -5.71 -17.88 33.00
C GLU A 253 -6.30 -17.42 34.35
N GLY A 254 -7.61 -17.64 34.57
CA GLY A 254 -8.25 -17.35 35.85
C GLY A 254 -9.01 -16.03 35.92
N LEU A 255 -9.16 -15.32 34.79
CA LEU A 255 -9.95 -14.08 34.70
C LEU A 255 -11.41 -14.27 35.13
N GLU A 256 -11.94 -15.49 35.01
CA GLU A 256 -13.29 -15.87 35.45
C GLU A 256 -13.53 -15.66 36.96
N LYS A 257 -12.45 -15.58 37.77
CA LYS A 257 -12.56 -15.32 39.20
C LYS A 257 -12.94 -13.87 39.51
N ASP A 258 -12.61 -12.95 38.61
CA ASP A 258 -12.72 -11.51 38.80
C ASP A 258 -13.74 -10.83 37.87
N LEU A 259 -14.26 -11.56 36.88
CA LEU A 259 -15.20 -11.06 35.87
C LEU A 259 -16.56 -11.76 35.96
N LYS A 260 -17.64 -10.98 36.00
CA LYS A 260 -19.02 -11.49 35.84
C LYS A 260 -19.39 -11.56 34.37
N THR A 261 -20.44 -12.32 34.04
CA THR A 261 -20.94 -12.43 32.65
C THR A 261 -21.25 -11.08 32.01
N GLN A 262 -21.83 -10.14 32.76
CA GLN A 262 -22.08 -8.77 32.26
C GLN A 262 -20.79 -7.97 32.06
N ASP A 263 -19.77 -8.15 32.92
CA ASP A 263 -18.47 -7.47 32.75
C ASP A 263 -17.80 -7.90 31.44
N VAL A 264 -17.97 -9.17 31.06
CA VAL A 264 -17.50 -9.71 29.78
C VAL A 264 -18.29 -9.14 28.60
N ALA A 265 -19.61 -9.02 28.70
CA ALA A 265 -20.42 -8.40 27.66
C ALA A 265 -20.05 -6.91 27.45
N ASP A 266 -19.85 -6.19 28.56
CA ASP A 266 -19.38 -4.80 28.55
C ASP A 266 -17.98 -4.70 27.93
N LEU A 267 -17.05 -5.60 28.29
CA LEU A 267 -15.71 -5.70 27.70
C LEU A 267 -15.77 -5.97 26.20
N ILE A 268 -16.60 -6.92 25.75
CA ILE A 268 -16.80 -7.21 24.32
C ILE A 268 -17.33 -5.99 23.60
N ALA A 269 -18.30 -5.27 24.16
CA ALA A 269 -18.80 -4.03 23.59
C ALA A 269 -17.69 -2.96 23.46
N TYR A 270 -16.73 -2.91 24.37
CA TYR A 270 -15.56 -2.04 24.26
C TYR A 270 -14.55 -2.51 23.20
N LEU A 271 -14.23 -3.81 23.16
CA LEU A 271 -13.29 -4.41 22.20
C LEU A 271 -13.80 -4.33 20.75
N THR A 272 -15.10 -4.53 20.54
CA THR A 272 -15.75 -4.47 19.22
C THR A 272 -16.14 -3.06 18.79
N ALA A 273 -16.22 -2.12 19.74
CA ALA A 273 -16.35 -0.69 19.45
C ALA A 273 -15.04 -0.02 19.00
N ALA A 274 -13.94 -0.77 18.94
CA ALA A 274 -12.67 -0.34 18.35
C ALA A 274 -12.64 -0.47 16.82
N ALA A 275 -13.78 -0.76 16.17
CA ALA A 275 -13.95 -0.26 14.81
C ALA A 275 -13.93 1.27 14.91
N PRO A 276 -13.08 1.99 14.14
CA PRO A 276 -13.06 3.44 14.19
C PRO A 276 -14.50 3.94 14.09
N PRO A 277 -14.93 4.91 14.92
CA PRO A 277 -16.29 5.42 14.84
C PRO A 277 -16.55 5.76 13.37
N ALA A 278 -17.69 5.29 12.86
CA ALA A 278 -18.06 5.53 11.47
C ALA A 278 -17.84 7.02 11.18
N ARG A 279 -17.13 7.32 10.10
CA ARG A 279 -16.82 8.72 9.79
C ARG A 279 -18.15 9.46 9.62
N GLN A 280 -18.27 10.63 10.24
CA GLN A 280 -19.37 11.53 9.90
C GLN A 280 -19.09 12.12 8.53
N VAL A 281 -19.72 11.56 7.51
CA VAL A 281 -19.62 12.03 6.13
C VAL A 281 -20.84 12.90 5.83
N ALA A 282 -20.62 14.08 5.25
CA ALA A 282 -21.71 15.00 4.89
C ALA A 282 -22.71 14.30 3.95
N GLY A 283 -24.00 14.36 4.28
CA GLY A 283 -25.07 13.71 3.51
C GLY A 283 -25.32 12.23 3.85
N ASN A 284 -24.45 11.60 4.66
CA ASN A 284 -24.66 10.26 5.21
C ASN A 284 -25.23 10.35 6.64
N ARG A 285 -26.26 9.55 6.91
CA ARG A 285 -26.98 9.45 8.19
C ARG A 285 -27.24 7.98 8.51
N PRO A 286 -26.32 7.31 9.22
CA PRO A 286 -26.52 5.94 9.64
C PRO A 286 -27.73 5.83 10.57
N GLU A 287 -28.69 4.98 10.22
CA GLU A 287 -29.90 4.73 11.00
C GLU A 287 -30.32 3.27 10.91
N VAL A 288 -31.11 2.80 11.87
CA VAL A 288 -31.67 1.45 11.84
C VAL A 288 -32.72 1.37 10.74
N VAL A 289 -32.46 0.56 9.72
CA VAL A 289 -33.34 0.36 8.57
C VAL A 289 -34.48 -0.59 8.95
N ARG A 290 -35.69 -0.27 8.51
CA ARG A 290 -36.87 -1.12 8.72
C ARG A 290 -37.31 -1.75 7.40
N MET A 291 -37.85 -2.95 7.50
CA MET A 291 -38.45 -3.66 6.38
C MET A 291 -39.71 -2.95 5.88
N VAL A 292 -39.87 -2.84 4.57
CA VAL A 292 -41.05 -2.30 3.90
C VAL A 292 -41.51 -3.34 2.87
N GLU A 293 -42.77 -3.76 2.95
CA GLU A 293 -43.36 -4.75 2.02
C GLU A 293 -42.55 -6.05 1.87
N GLY A 294 -41.90 -6.51 2.95
CA GLY A 294 -41.11 -7.74 2.95
C GLY A 294 -39.67 -7.59 2.45
N GLN A 295 -39.25 -6.39 2.03
CA GLN A 295 -37.92 -6.10 1.51
C GLN A 295 -37.16 -5.08 2.37
N ILE A 296 -35.83 -5.08 2.27
CA ILE A 296 -34.95 -4.13 2.98
C ILE A 296 -34.02 -3.44 1.97
N ALA A 297 -34.06 -2.11 1.97
CA ALA A 297 -33.16 -1.27 1.19
C ALA A 297 -32.10 -0.63 2.10
N LEU A 298 -30.88 -1.18 2.06
CA LEU A 298 -29.70 -0.69 2.77
C LEU A 298 -28.94 0.28 1.86
N THR A 299 -29.44 1.52 1.77
CA THR A 299 -28.90 2.55 0.87
C THR A 299 -27.59 3.14 1.38
N ALA A 300 -26.78 3.69 0.46
CA ALA A 300 -25.48 4.31 0.73
C ALA A 300 -25.54 5.42 1.80
N ASP A 301 -26.57 6.27 1.76
CA ASP A 301 -26.75 7.35 2.74
C ASP A 301 -27.05 6.85 4.15
N ARG A 302 -27.38 5.56 4.34
CA ARG A 302 -27.65 4.94 5.64
C ARG A 302 -26.53 4.04 6.14
N ALA A 303 -25.45 3.91 5.38
CA ALA A 303 -24.31 3.08 5.74
C ALA A 303 -23.44 3.77 6.79
N SER A 304 -22.99 3.03 7.81
CA SER A 304 -21.82 3.42 8.60
C SER A 304 -20.56 3.13 7.80
N ILE A 305 -19.73 4.15 7.57
CA ILE A 305 -18.58 4.08 6.67
C ILE A 305 -17.28 4.04 7.46
N HIS A 306 -16.44 3.04 7.18
CA HIS A 306 -15.18 2.81 7.87
C HIS A 306 -14.03 2.67 6.86
N GLY A 307 -12.97 3.44 7.07
CA GLY A 307 -11.83 3.57 6.15
C GLY A 307 -11.41 5.02 5.98
N ILE A 308 -10.26 5.27 5.35
CA ILE A 308 -9.67 6.63 5.24
C ILE A 308 -10.21 7.36 4.01
N GLU A 309 -10.27 6.68 2.86
CA GLU A 309 -10.68 7.28 1.59
C GLU A 309 -12.14 7.00 1.28
N ILE A 310 -12.64 5.78 1.52
CA ILE A 310 -14.02 5.35 1.27
C ILE A 310 -15.08 6.32 1.81
N THR A 311 -15.82 6.98 0.94
CA THR A 311 -16.70 8.09 1.34
C THR A 311 -18.07 7.99 0.69
N PHE A 312 -19.06 8.64 1.30
CA PHE A 312 -20.33 8.91 0.64
C PHE A 312 -20.18 10.07 -0.33
N GLU A 313 -20.41 9.80 -1.61
CA GLU A 313 -20.50 10.82 -2.63
C GLU A 313 -21.95 11.28 -2.72
N GLY A 314 -22.19 12.51 -2.27
CA GLY A 314 -23.52 13.13 -2.27
C GLY A 314 -24.07 13.38 -3.70
N PRO A 315 -25.08 14.24 -3.85
CA PRO A 315 -25.59 14.59 -5.17
C PRO A 315 -24.47 15.06 -6.13
N PRO A 316 -24.43 14.56 -7.37
CA PRO A 316 -25.46 13.73 -8.01
C PRO A 316 -25.33 12.21 -7.71
N PHE A 317 -24.19 11.68 -7.29
CA PHE A 317 -23.93 10.23 -7.32
C PHE A 317 -24.69 9.41 -6.29
N HIS A 318 -24.93 9.94 -5.09
CA HIS A 318 -25.62 9.25 -3.98
C HIS A 318 -25.06 7.84 -3.68
N ASN A 319 -23.75 7.63 -3.86
CA ASN A 319 -23.09 6.33 -3.75
C ASN A 319 -22.12 6.31 -2.55
N ILE A 320 -21.54 5.14 -2.27
CA ILE A 320 -20.26 5.03 -1.57
C ILE A 320 -19.19 4.71 -2.61
N GLY A 321 -18.18 5.57 -2.74
CA GLY A 321 -17.03 5.41 -3.63
C GLY A 321 -15.69 5.46 -2.88
N PHE A 322 -14.58 5.48 -3.62
CA PHE A 322 -13.20 5.54 -3.09
C PHE A 322 -12.79 4.35 -2.18
N TRP A 323 -13.26 3.15 -2.49
CA TRP A 323 -12.92 1.92 -1.79
C TRP A 323 -11.54 1.41 -2.23
N HIS A 324 -10.46 1.89 -1.63
CA HIS A 324 -9.09 1.58 -2.07
C HIS A 324 -8.32 0.68 -1.11
N ALA A 325 -8.69 0.67 0.18
CA ALA A 325 -7.98 -0.12 1.18
C ALA A 325 -8.69 -1.47 1.43
N PRO A 326 -7.93 -2.56 1.68
CA PRO A 326 -8.51 -3.84 2.07
C PRO A 326 -9.25 -3.78 3.42
N THR A 327 -9.01 -2.73 4.22
CA THR A 327 -9.67 -2.48 5.50
C THR A 327 -10.98 -1.68 5.39
N ASP A 328 -11.28 -1.12 4.21
CA ASP A 328 -12.48 -0.33 3.99
C ASP A 328 -13.72 -1.21 4.14
N HIS A 329 -14.73 -0.76 4.88
CA HIS A 329 -15.96 -1.53 5.05
C HIS A 329 -17.18 -0.65 5.36
N LEU A 330 -18.34 -1.20 5.01
CA LEU A 330 -19.64 -0.61 5.30
C LEU A 330 -20.42 -1.47 6.28
N VAL A 331 -21.21 -0.80 7.12
CA VAL A 331 -22.07 -1.47 8.09
C VAL A 331 -23.47 -0.86 8.04
N TRP A 332 -24.50 -1.71 7.97
CA TRP A 332 -25.89 -1.32 8.18
C TRP A 332 -26.50 -2.08 9.36
N GLN A 333 -27.40 -1.42 10.07
CA GLN A 333 -28.24 -2.02 11.11
C GLN A 333 -29.68 -2.06 10.64
N PHE A 334 -30.39 -3.16 10.89
CA PHE A 334 -31.78 -3.32 10.51
C PHE A 334 -32.52 -4.31 11.42
N GLU A 335 -33.84 -4.26 11.43
CA GLU A 335 -34.68 -5.13 12.25
C GLU A 335 -35.49 -6.10 11.39
N LEU A 336 -35.50 -7.38 11.77
CA LEU A 336 -36.31 -8.42 11.15
C LEU A 336 -37.42 -8.90 12.09
N ALA A 337 -38.65 -8.94 11.59
CA ALA A 337 -39.79 -9.43 12.37
C ALA A 337 -39.78 -10.96 12.53
N ALA A 338 -39.22 -11.68 11.56
CA ALA A 338 -39.13 -13.14 11.54
C ALA A 338 -37.85 -13.58 10.84
N ALA A 339 -37.39 -14.79 11.15
CA ALA A 339 -36.26 -15.40 10.44
C ALA A 339 -36.67 -15.81 9.02
N GLY A 340 -35.75 -15.75 8.06
CA GLY A 340 -36.03 -16.08 6.66
C GLY A 340 -34.79 -16.10 5.78
N GLN A 341 -34.96 -16.56 4.53
CA GLN A 341 -33.92 -16.49 3.50
C GLN A 341 -34.15 -15.31 2.56
N TYR A 342 -33.08 -14.58 2.28
CA TYR A 342 -33.11 -13.36 1.49
C TYR A 342 -32.06 -13.39 0.40
N ASP A 343 -32.47 -13.12 -0.83
CA ASP A 343 -31.56 -12.84 -1.93
C ASP A 343 -30.95 -11.45 -1.76
N VAL A 344 -29.62 -11.39 -1.92
CA VAL A 344 -28.84 -10.16 -1.77
C VAL A 344 -28.52 -9.59 -3.14
N TRP A 345 -28.95 -8.35 -3.37
CA TRP A 345 -28.73 -7.61 -4.60
C TRP A 345 -27.89 -6.36 -4.34
N LEU A 346 -26.96 -6.06 -5.23
CA LEU A 346 -26.21 -4.80 -5.23
C LEU A 346 -26.73 -3.92 -6.35
N TYR A 347 -26.89 -2.62 -6.08
CA TYR A 347 -26.99 -1.60 -7.11
C TYR A 347 -25.70 -0.80 -7.12
N SER A 348 -24.85 -1.08 -8.11
CA SER A 348 -23.45 -0.63 -8.12
C SER A 348 -22.94 -0.36 -9.53
N ALA A 349 -21.88 0.44 -9.63
CA ALA A 349 -21.09 0.65 -10.84
C ALA A 349 -19.63 0.21 -10.61
N CYS A 350 -18.96 -0.27 -11.66
CA CYS A 350 -17.56 -0.68 -11.57
C CYS A 350 -16.89 -0.56 -12.94
N HIS A 351 -15.77 0.18 -12.99
CA HIS A 351 -15.01 0.34 -14.22
C HIS A 351 -14.29 -0.98 -14.61
N PRO A 352 -14.10 -1.27 -15.92
CA PRO A 352 -13.39 -2.46 -16.39
C PRO A 352 -12.02 -2.68 -15.74
N ASP A 353 -11.28 -1.60 -15.50
CA ASP A 353 -9.95 -1.67 -14.89
C ASP A 353 -9.99 -2.05 -13.41
N SER A 354 -11.12 -1.88 -12.72
CA SER A 354 -11.30 -2.25 -11.32
C SER A 354 -12.14 -3.50 -11.09
N ALA A 355 -12.72 -4.06 -12.15
CA ALA A 355 -13.45 -5.32 -12.06
C ALA A 355 -12.51 -6.49 -11.66
N GLY A 356 -13.08 -7.46 -10.95
CA GLY A 356 -12.38 -8.67 -10.51
C GLY A 356 -11.95 -8.65 -9.04
N ASN A 357 -12.19 -7.57 -8.30
CA ASN A 357 -11.94 -7.52 -6.86
C ASN A 357 -12.96 -8.42 -6.12
N ALA A 358 -12.48 -9.19 -5.14
CA ALA A 358 -13.35 -10.03 -4.31
C ALA A 358 -13.88 -9.26 -3.09
N PHE A 359 -15.10 -9.55 -2.69
CA PHE A 359 -15.76 -8.94 -1.52
C PHE A 359 -16.50 -9.99 -0.70
N VAL A 360 -16.73 -9.68 0.58
CA VAL A 360 -17.51 -10.50 1.50
C VAL A 360 -18.71 -9.70 1.99
N ILE A 361 -19.87 -10.33 2.00
CA ILE A 361 -21.05 -9.85 2.72
C ILE A 361 -21.34 -10.82 3.86
N GLU A 362 -21.47 -10.29 5.07
CA GLU A 362 -21.69 -11.07 6.29
C GLU A 362 -22.81 -10.44 7.14
N SER A 363 -23.67 -11.28 7.72
CA SER A 363 -24.70 -10.88 8.68
C SER A 363 -24.94 -12.01 9.68
N GLY A 364 -24.69 -11.73 10.97
CA GLY A 364 -24.77 -12.75 12.02
C GLY A 364 -23.72 -13.85 11.81
N THR A 365 -24.16 -15.10 11.67
CA THR A 365 -23.29 -16.27 11.40
C THR A 365 -23.20 -16.64 9.92
N ASP A 366 -24.00 -15.99 9.06
CA ASP A 366 -24.05 -16.30 7.63
C ASP A 366 -23.21 -15.30 6.83
N SER A 367 -22.56 -15.78 5.77
CA SER A 367 -21.72 -14.97 4.92
C SER A 367 -21.51 -15.62 3.56
N PHE A 368 -21.26 -14.82 2.53
CA PHE A 368 -20.83 -15.31 1.23
C PHE A 368 -19.83 -14.35 0.60
N GLN A 369 -19.10 -14.88 -0.38
CA GLN A 369 -18.11 -14.14 -1.16
C GLN A 369 -18.67 -13.84 -2.55
N GLY A 370 -18.34 -12.67 -3.06
CA GLY A 370 -18.67 -12.24 -4.41
C GLY A 370 -17.46 -11.61 -5.11
N THR A 371 -17.62 -11.34 -6.39
CA THR A 371 -16.59 -10.66 -7.19
C THR A 371 -17.20 -9.51 -7.95
N THR A 372 -16.53 -8.36 -7.95
CA THR A 372 -16.98 -7.19 -8.68
C THR A 372 -16.92 -7.45 -10.18
N ARG A 373 -17.99 -7.04 -10.88
CA ARG A 373 -18.07 -7.14 -12.35
C ARG A 373 -18.15 -5.75 -12.93
N SER A 374 -17.49 -5.57 -14.07
CA SER A 374 -17.56 -4.33 -14.82
C SER A 374 -18.99 -4.05 -15.27
N THR A 375 -19.43 -2.82 -15.08
CA THR A 375 -20.64 -2.25 -15.68
C THR A 375 -20.31 -1.34 -16.88
N GLY A 376 -19.04 -1.28 -17.27
CA GLY A 376 -18.54 -0.48 -18.38
C GLY A 376 -18.08 0.93 -18.00
N GLY A 377 -18.29 1.39 -16.76
CA GLY A 377 -17.89 2.71 -16.27
C GLY A 377 -18.37 2.97 -14.84
N TRP A 378 -17.79 3.97 -14.16
CA TRP A 378 -18.18 4.38 -12.79
C TRP A 378 -19.56 5.07 -12.72
N ASP A 379 -20.07 5.52 -13.85
CA ASP A 379 -21.38 6.17 -14.01
C ASP A 379 -22.50 5.19 -14.43
N ARG A 380 -22.17 3.92 -14.69
CA ARG A 380 -23.11 2.90 -15.18
C ARG A 380 -23.54 1.98 -14.06
N TYR A 381 -24.67 2.28 -13.43
CA TYR A 381 -25.20 1.47 -12.33
C TYR A 381 -26.08 0.33 -12.84
N GLU A 382 -25.79 -0.87 -12.37
CA GLU A 382 -26.59 -2.07 -12.65
C GLU A 382 -27.01 -2.74 -11.35
N SER A 383 -28.21 -3.30 -11.34
CA SER A 383 -28.70 -4.12 -10.24
C SER A 383 -28.38 -5.58 -10.49
N ARG A 384 -27.77 -6.25 -9.50
CA ARG A 384 -27.36 -7.64 -9.68
C ARG A 384 -27.48 -8.44 -8.39
N LYS A 385 -28.08 -9.64 -8.51
CA LYS A 385 -28.06 -10.65 -7.45
C LYS A 385 -26.64 -11.18 -7.29
N VAL A 386 -26.11 -11.07 -6.07
CA VAL A 386 -24.74 -11.46 -5.73
C VAL A 386 -24.66 -12.67 -4.80
N GLY A 387 -25.74 -12.98 -4.07
CA GLY A 387 -25.79 -14.11 -3.16
C GLY A 387 -27.11 -14.23 -2.42
N GLN A 388 -27.11 -14.98 -1.33
CA GLN A 388 -28.26 -15.22 -0.46
C GLN A 388 -27.78 -15.31 0.99
N LEU A 389 -28.59 -14.85 1.93
CA LEU A 389 -28.34 -14.94 3.37
C LEU A 389 -29.55 -15.54 4.09
N SER A 390 -29.29 -16.35 5.10
CA SER A 390 -30.26 -16.83 6.08
C SER A 390 -30.18 -15.95 7.33
N LEU A 391 -31.23 -15.15 7.56
CA LEU A 391 -31.24 -14.13 8.60
C LEU A 391 -32.20 -14.53 9.73
N ALA A 392 -31.80 -14.28 10.97
CA ALA A 392 -32.63 -14.51 12.15
C ALA A 392 -33.57 -13.33 12.44
N ALA A 393 -34.63 -13.55 13.21
CA ALA A 393 -35.49 -12.48 13.70
C ALA A 393 -34.73 -11.57 14.70
N GLY A 394 -35.17 -10.32 14.82
CA GLY A 394 -34.59 -9.31 15.71
C GLY A 394 -33.57 -8.40 15.03
N SER A 395 -32.75 -7.76 15.84
CA SER A 395 -31.74 -6.79 15.38
C SER A 395 -30.61 -7.49 14.63
N GLN A 396 -30.37 -7.06 13.40
CA GLN A 396 -29.36 -7.59 12.50
C GLN A 396 -28.36 -6.51 12.09
N ARG A 397 -27.16 -6.96 11.73
CA ARG A 397 -26.08 -6.12 11.23
C ARG A 397 -25.50 -6.76 9.98
N LEU A 398 -25.53 -6.04 8.86
CA LEU A 398 -24.89 -6.46 7.61
C LEU A 398 -23.60 -5.68 7.40
N VAL A 399 -22.53 -6.39 7.10
CA VAL A 399 -21.21 -5.83 6.79
C VAL A 399 -20.83 -6.20 5.35
N LEU A 400 -20.34 -5.22 4.60
CA LEU A 400 -19.77 -5.41 3.26
C LEU A 400 -18.34 -4.87 3.24
N ARG A 401 -17.39 -5.69 2.79
CA ARG A 401 -15.96 -5.36 2.77
C ARG A 401 -15.20 -6.10 1.65
N PRO A 402 -14.03 -5.61 1.24
CA PRO A 402 -13.07 -6.41 0.46
C PRO A 402 -12.74 -7.74 1.12
N GLU A 403 -12.43 -8.73 0.29
CA GLU A 403 -11.92 -10.01 0.78
C GLU A 403 -10.39 -10.00 0.92
N GLY A 404 -9.90 -10.41 2.09
CA GLY A 404 -8.47 -10.59 2.35
C GLY A 404 -7.72 -9.31 2.70
N THR A 405 -6.39 -9.37 2.63
CA THR A 405 -5.48 -8.24 2.95
C THR A 405 -4.76 -7.70 1.72
N ALA A 406 -5.09 -8.19 0.52
CA ALA A 406 -4.47 -7.78 -0.72
C ALA A 406 -4.95 -6.38 -1.13
N ALA A 407 -4.08 -5.62 -1.80
CA ALA A 407 -4.45 -4.33 -2.36
C ALA A 407 -5.54 -4.52 -3.44
N LEU A 408 -6.51 -3.60 -3.47
CA LEU A 408 -7.56 -3.59 -4.48
C LEU A 408 -7.00 -3.17 -5.85
N LYS A 409 -7.56 -3.74 -6.91
CA LYS A 409 -7.32 -3.29 -8.28
C LYS A 409 -8.11 -2.00 -8.52
N GLY A 410 -7.48 -0.84 -8.34
CA GLY A 410 -8.18 0.45 -8.35
C GLY A 410 -9.13 0.55 -7.15
N ALA A 411 -10.45 0.66 -7.39
CA ALA A 411 -11.46 0.67 -6.33
C ALA A 411 -12.32 -0.60 -6.29
N LEU A 412 -12.97 -0.91 -5.17
CA LEU A 412 -13.88 -2.05 -5.07
C LEU A 412 -15.06 -1.91 -6.05
N MET A 413 -15.91 -0.89 -5.83
CA MET A 413 -17.07 -0.53 -6.64
C MET A 413 -17.58 0.84 -6.18
N ASP A 414 -18.43 1.48 -6.98
CA ASP A 414 -19.32 2.53 -6.49
C ASP A 414 -20.67 1.89 -6.13
N LEU A 415 -21.11 2.04 -4.89
CA LEU A 415 -22.30 1.33 -4.38
C LEU A 415 -23.39 2.32 -3.97
N GLN A 416 -24.57 2.25 -4.59
CA GLN A 416 -25.73 3.03 -4.15
C GLN A 416 -26.58 2.30 -3.09
N GLY A 417 -26.56 0.98 -3.05
CA GLY A 417 -27.21 0.24 -1.99
C GLY A 417 -27.15 -1.27 -2.12
N VAL A 418 -27.39 -1.93 -0.98
CA VAL A 418 -27.63 -3.37 -0.87
C VAL A 418 -29.12 -3.58 -0.64
N TYR A 419 -29.72 -4.53 -1.36
CA TYR A 419 -31.15 -4.82 -1.28
C TYR A 419 -31.35 -6.28 -0.90
N LEU A 420 -32.15 -6.52 0.15
CA LEU A 420 -32.54 -7.84 0.61
C LEU A 420 -33.99 -8.06 0.21
N ALA A 421 -34.22 -8.99 -0.71
CA ALA A 421 -35.55 -9.44 -1.12
C ALA A 421 -35.78 -10.88 -0.63
N PRO A 422 -37.01 -11.29 -0.29
CA PRO A 422 -37.30 -12.70 -0.02
C PRO A 422 -36.78 -13.58 -1.15
N ALA A 423 -36.25 -14.76 -0.81
CA ALA A 423 -35.66 -15.66 -1.79
C ALA A 423 -36.62 -15.95 -2.96
N GLY A 424 -36.21 -15.58 -4.18
CA GLY A 424 -37.03 -15.73 -5.39
C GLY A 424 -37.74 -14.46 -5.88
N ASP A 425 -37.76 -13.39 -5.09
CA ASP A 425 -38.34 -12.09 -5.47
C ASP A 425 -37.28 -11.13 -6.04
N ASP A 426 -37.73 -10.23 -6.92
CA ASP A 426 -36.90 -9.11 -7.41
C ASP A 426 -36.89 -7.94 -6.41
N PRO A 427 -35.76 -7.22 -6.28
CA PRO A 427 -35.66 -6.10 -5.34
C PRO A 427 -36.39 -4.86 -5.87
N VAL A 428 -37.05 -4.14 -4.98
CA VAL A 428 -37.55 -2.79 -5.22
C VAL A 428 -36.41 -1.80 -4.99
N LEU A 429 -35.79 -1.37 -6.09
CA LEU A 429 -34.66 -0.45 -6.04
C LEU A 429 -35.11 0.97 -5.69
N ILE A 430 -34.46 1.58 -4.70
CA ILE A 430 -34.62 3.01 -4.38
C ILE A 430 -33.51 3.76 -5.12
N VAL A 431 -33.73 4.01 -6.40
CA VAL A 431 -32.76 4.76 -7.23
C VAL A 431 -32.95 6.25 -6.96
N LYS A 432 -32.04 6.84 -6.18
CA LYS A 432 -31.84 8.30 -6.19
C LYS A 432 -31.06 8.62 -7.46
N ALA A 433 -31.79 8.79 -8.56
CA ALA A 433 -31.18 9.08 -9.84
C ALA A 433 -30.19 10.24 -9.69
N PRO A 434 -28.95 10.13 -10.22
CA PRO A 434 -28.12 11.30 -10.33
C PRO A 434 -28.93 12.36 -11.06
N ALA A 435 -29.04 13.54 -10.44
CA ALA A 435 -29.39 14.72 -11.18
C ALA A 435 -28.38 14.74 -12.31
N ALA A 436 -28.85 14.44 -13.51
CA ALA A 436 -28.01 14.56 -14.66
C ALA A 436 -27.53 16.01 -14.66
N VAL A 437 -26.23 16.23 -14.51
CA VAL A 437 -25.64 17.45 -15.03
C VAL A 437 -25.66 17.25 -16.54
N THR A 438 -26.86 17.36 -17.13
CA THR A 438 -27.15 17.18 -18.55
C THR A 438 -26.76 18.40 -19.37
N ALA A 439 -26.42 19.51 -18.73
CA ALA A 439 -25.79 20.62 -19.42
C ALA A 439 -24.31 20.29 -19.59
N GLU A 440 -23.89 20.01 -20.83
CA GLU A 440 -22.48 20.07 -21.17
C GLU A 440 -21.93 21.43 -20.72
N PRO A 441 -20.70 21.51 -20.17
CA PRO A 441 -20.08 22.80 -19.91
C PRO A 441 -20.11 23.69 -21.16
N GLU A 442 -20.62 24.91 -20.98
CA GLU A 442 -20.80 25.90 -22.05
C GLU A 442 -19.71 26.98 -22.02
N ASP A 443 -19.00 27.12 -20.90
CA ASP A 443 -17.95 28.11 -20.69
C ASP A 443 -16.72 27.54 -19.96
N PRO A 444 -15.57 28.24 -19.97
CA PRO A 444 -14.36 27.77 -19.29
C PRO A 444 -14.49 27.59 -17.77
N GLN A 445 -15.42 28.30 -17.10
CA GLN A 445 -15.59 28.23 -15.65
C GLN A 445 -16.31 26.94 -15.25
N SER A 446 -17.42 26.64 -15.92
CA SER A 446 -18.16 25.38 -15.80
C SER A 446 -17.31 24.19 -16.27
N ALA A 447 -16.48 24.37 -17.29
CA ALA A 447 -15.52 23.36 -17.73
C ALA A 447 -14.44 23.10 -16.67
N ALA A 448 -13.87 24.14 -16.06
CA ALA A 448 -12.91 23.98 -14.98
C ALA A 448 -13.53 23.27 -13.77
N ALA A 449 -14.74 23.67 -13.34
CA ALA A 449 -15.45 23.00 -12.27
C ALA A 449 -15.65 21.50 -12.55
N ARG A 450 -16.03 21.16 -13.79
CA ARG A 450 -16.19 19.77 -14.24
C ARG A 450 -14.86 19.01 -14.35
N VAL A 451 -13.77 19.68 -14.72
CA VAL A 451 -12.42 19.07 -14.74
C VAL A 451 -11.89 18.80 -13.32
N LEU A 452 -12.23 19.65 -12.36
CA LEU A 452 -11.82 19.52 -10.95
C LEU A 452 -12.73 18.62 -10.11
N ASP A 453 -13.83 18.15 -10.69
CA ASP A 453 -14.76 17.20 -10.09
C ASP A 453 -14.18 15.79 -10.17
N ASP A 454 -13.85 15.22 -9.01
CA ASP A 454 -13.10 13.96 -8.96
C ASP A 454 -13.90 12.73 -9.40
N SER A 455 -15.22 12.82 -9.44
CA SER A 455 -16.10 11.81 -10.00
C SER A 455 -16.09 11.75 -11.54
N VAL A 456 -15.59 12.79 -12.22
CA VAL A 456 -15.57 12.85 -13.68
C VAL A 456 -14.44 12.00 -14.20
N SER A 457 -14.68 11.14 -15.19
CA SER A 457 -13.64 10.26 -15.73
C SER A 457 -12.48 11.07 -16.34
N ALA A 458 -11.25 10.55 -16.26
CA ALA A 458 -10.08 11.22 -16.87
C ALA A 458 -10.28 11.47 -18.37
N ALA A 459 -10.95 10.55 -19.08
CA ALA A 459 -11.27 10.70 -20.50
C ALA A 459 -12.24 11.85 -20.78
N GLU A 460 -13.28 12.03 -19.94
CA GLU A 460 -14.21 13.16 -20.06
C GLU A 460 -13.51 14.48 -19.74
N ARG A 461 -12.67 14.53 -18.68
CA ARG A 461 -11.87 15.72 -18.36
C ARG A 461 -10.93 16.11 -19.50
N GLU A 462 -10.27 15.13 -20.12
CA GLU A 462 -9.42 15.36 -21.29
C GLU A 462 -10.21 15.83 -22.52
N ALA A 463 -11.41 15.28 -22.74
CA ALA A 463 -12.31 15.72 -23.80
C ALA A 463 -12.77 17.17 -23.59
N LEU A 464 -13.06 17.57 -22.34
CA LEU A 464 -13.41 18.95 -21.99
C LEU A 464 -12.24 19.90 -22.20
N ILE A 465 -11.04 19.55 -21.76
CA ILE A 465 -9.82 20.34 -22.03
C ILE A 465 -9.63 20.53 -23.53
N LYS A 466 -9.81 19.46 -24.32
CA LYS A 466 -9.72 19.53 -25.79
C LYS A 466 -10.81 20.41 -26.40
N LYS A 467 -12.05 20.35 -25.90
CA LYS A 467 -13.18 21.18 -26.34
C LYS A 467 -12.90 22.66 -26.10
N PHE A 468 -12.41 23.01 -24.91
CA PHE A 468 -12.14 24.38 -24.48
C PHE A 468 -10.72 24.87 -24.78
N LEU A 469 -9.97 24.17 -25.62
CA LEU A 469 -8.58 24.51 -25.91
C LEU A 469 -8.44 25.88 -26.61
N HIS A 470 -9.43 26.29 -27.40
CA HIS A 470 -9.51 27.62 -28.00
C HIS A 470 -9.71 28.75 -26.97
N GLU A 471 -10.15 28.41 -25.75
CA GLU A 471 -10.30 29.30 -24.59
C GLU A 471 -9.34 28.90 -23.46
N ALA A 472 -8.23 28.22 -23.78
CA ALA A 472 -7.25 27.76 -22.80
C ALA A 472 -6.81 28.83 -21.79
N PRO A 473 -6.60 30.12 -22.12
CA PRO A 473 -6.24 31.12 -21.13
C PRO A 473 -7.33 31.39 -20.08
N ALA A 474 -8.60 31.30 -20.46
CA ALA A 474 -9.72 31.42 -19.53
C ALA A 474 -9.86 30.14 -18.69
N LEU A 475 -9.71 28.97 -19.30
CA LEU A 475 -9.73 27.68 -18.61
C LEU A 475 -8.58 27.57 -17.58
N THR A 476 -7.36 27.97 -17.94
CA THR A 476 -6.22 28.00 -17.02
C THR A 476 -6.51 28.94 -15.83
N ARG A 477 -7.06 30.14 -16.07
CA ARG A 477 -7.46 31.06 -14.97
C ARG A 477 -8.48 30.44 -14.03
N ALA A 478 -9.46 29.73 -14.58
CA ALA A 478 -10.49 29.08 -13.77
C ALA A 478 -9.94 27.89 -12.97
N LEU A 479 -9.02 27.10 -13.53
CA LEU A 479 -8.39 25.97 -12.82
C LEU A 479 -7.50 26.43 -11.65
N VAL A 480 -6.84 27.58 -11.78
CA VAL A 480 -5.99 28.15 -10.72
C VAL A 480 -6.73 29.16 -9.84
N ALA A 481 -8.04 29.33 -10.03
CA ALA A 481 -8.85 30.19 -9.17
C ALA A 481 -8.81 29.67 -7.73
N ASP A 482 -8.55 30.58 -6.80
CA ASP A 482 -8.45 30.30 -5.36
C ASP A 482 -7.38 29.25 -4.99
N LEU A 483 -6.40 29.03 -5.87
CA LEU A 483 -5.34 28.06 -5.63
C LEU A 483 -4.27 28.64 -4.69
N GLU A 484 -4.17 28.05 -3.50
CA GLU A 484 -3.13 28.38 -2.51
C GLU A 484 -1.86 27.54 -2.75
N PRO A 485 -0.69 28.18 -2.96
CA PRO A 485 0.57 27.47 -3.16
C PRO A 485 1.01 26.66 -1.92
N GLY A 486 1.67 25.52 -2.16
CA GLY A 486 2.16 24.59 -1.14
C GLY A 486 1.08 23.71 -0.51
N THR A 487 -0.15 23.74 -1.02
CA THR A 487 -1.28 22.96 -0.47
C THR A 487 -1.47 21.63 -1.21
N PRO A 488 -2.04 20.60 -0.58
CA PRO A 488 -2.44 19.37 -1.28
C PRO A 488 -3.36 19.62 -2.48
N GLU A 489 -4.17 20.68 -2.41
CA GLU A 489 -5.05 21.09 -3.50
C GLU A 489 -4.28 21.61 -4.72
N GLU A 490 -3.16 22.31 -4.54
CA GLU A 490 -2.25 22.66 -5.64
C GLU A 490 -1.81 21.40 -6.39
N TYR A 491 -1.30 20.41 -5.66
CA TYR A 491 -0.83 19.16 -6.23
C TYR A 491 -1.94 18.33 -6.89
N ARG A 492 -3.19 18.40 -6.38
CA ARG A 492 -4.36 17.77 -7.02
C ARG A 492 -4.68 18.39 -8.38
N ARG A 493 -4.55 19.72 -8.52
CA ARG A 493 -4.91 20.45 -9.75
C ARG A 493 -3.80 20.48 -10.80
N ILE A 494 -2.53 20.43 -10.39
CA ILE A 494 -1.36 20.50 -11.27
C ILE A 494 -1.46 19.62 -12.53
N PRO A 495 -1.84 18.32 -12.45
CA PRO A 495 -1.92 17.45 -13.63
C PRO A 495 -2.93 17.92 -14.69
N TRP A 496 -3.98 18.63 -14.30
CA TRP A 496 -5.01 19.14 -15.19
C TRP A 496 -4.61 20.49 -15.79
N ILE A 497 -4.04 21.36 -14.98
CA ILE A 497 -3.48 22.64 -15.42
C ILE A 497 -2.38 22.39 -16.46
N TRP A 498 -1.50 21.42 -16.19
CA TRP A 498 -0.44 20.98 -17.11
C TRP A 498 -0.99 20.50 -18.47
N ARG A 499 -2.07 19.69 -18.48
CA ARG A 499 -2.69 19.19 -19.72
C ARG A 499 -3.21 20.33 -20.61
N VAL A 500 -3.79 21.38 -20.02
CA VAL A 500 -4.21 22.58 -20.75
C VAL A 500 -2.98 23.28 -21.35
N ALA A 501 -1.95 23.49 -20.54
CA ALA A 501 -0.75 24.21 -20.94
C ALA A 501 0.04 23.48 -22.06
N ILE A 502 0.25 22.16 -21.95
CA ILE A 502 0.96 21.39 -22.98
C ILE A 502 0.17 21.31 -24.29
N ALA A 503 -1.16 21.21 -24.23
CA ALA A 503 -2.01 21.24 -25.41
C ALA A 503 -1.94 22.61 -26.12
N ALA A 504 -1.97 23.71 -25.36
CA ALA A 504 -1.78 25.05 -25.89
C ALA A 504 -0.38 25.26 -26.49
N GLY A 505 0.66 24.75 -25.82
CA GLY A 505 2.03 24.74 -26.33
C GLY A 505 2.15 24.04 -27.70
N LYS A 506 1.45 22.91 -27.88
CA LYS A 506 1.39 22.17 -29.14
C LYS A 506 0.57 22.86 -30.23
N GLN A 507 -0.44 23.66 -29.89
CA GLN A 507 -1.13 24.50 -30.86
C GLN A 507 -0.23 25.66 -31.32
N ASN A 508 0.62 26.16 -30.42
CA ASN A 508 1.59 27.22 -30.70
C ASN A 508 0.95 28.50 -31.28
N GLU A 509 -0.26 28.86 -30.82
CA GLU A 509 -0.96 30.07 -31.24
C GLU A 509 -0.52 31.29 -30.41
N ASP A 510 -0.03 32.35 -31.07
CA ASP A 510 0.57 33.52 -30.42
C ASP A 510 -0.29 34.12 -29.31
N LYS A 511 -1.58 34.34 -29.59
CA LYS A 511 -2.51 34.96 -28.65
C LYS A 511 -2.70 34.09 -27.40
N ILE A 512 -2.95 32.80 -27.59
CA ILE A 512 -3.17 31.84 -26.49
C ILE A 512 -1.91 31.73 -25.62
N LEU A 513 -0.73 31.60 -26.24
CA LEU A 513 0.53 31.50 -25.50
C LEU A 513 0.80 32.77 -24.67
N LYS A 514 0.62 33.97 -25.26
CA LYS A 514 0.78 35.25 -24.55
C LYS A 514 -0.15 35.36 -23.35
N GLU A 515 -1.42 34.99 -23.52
CA GLU A 515 -2.41 35.09 -22.45
C GLU A 515 -2.19 34.05 -21.34
N ILE A 516 -1.81 32.81 -21.66
CA ILE A 516 -1.44 31.82 -20.63
C ILE A 516 -0.18 32.27 -19.88
N LEU A 517 0.83 32.82 -20.57
CA LEU A 517 2.00 33.39 -19.90
C LEU A 517 1.62 34.53 -18.95
N ALA A 518 0.69 35.40 -19.34
CA ALA A 518 0.23 36.49 -18.49
C ALA A 518 -0.38 35.98 -17.17
N VAL A 519 -1.03 34.81 -17.21
CA VAL A 519 -1.61 34.11 -16.05
C VAL A 519 -0.53 33.39 -15.23
N ALA A 520 0.36 32.66 -15.88
CA ALA A 520 1.31 31.76 -15.24
C ALA A 520 2.54 32.46 -14.68
N LEU A 521 2.97 33.58 -15.28
CA LEU A 521 4.15 34.28 -14.81
C LEU A 521 3.90 34.91 -13.43
N PRO A 522 4.87 34.87 -12.50
CA PRO A 522 4.74 35.58 -11.23
C PRO A 522 4.45 37.07 -11.43
N ARG A 523 3.69 37.66 -10.50
CA ARG A 523 3.56 39.12 -10.39
C ARG A 523 4.84 39.72 -9.83
N ASP A 524 4.99 41.04 -9.94
CA ASP A 524 6.14 41.73 -9.37
C ASP A 524 6.27 41.44 -7.86
N ASN A 525 7.45 40.99 -7.46
CA ASN A 525 7.84 40.63 -6.10
C ASN A 525 7.23 39.33 -5.55
N ALA A 526 6.45 38.59 -6.35
CA ALA A 526 6.01 37.24 -6.01
C ALA A 526 7.10 36.20 -6.32
N PRO A 527 7.19 35.11 -5.53
CA PRO A 527 8.02 33.97 -5.87
C PRO A 527 7.44 33.21 -7.07
N LEU A 528 8.26 32.37 -7.71
CA LEU A 528 7.78 31.32 -8.60
C LEU A 528 7.26 30.18 -7.74
N VAL A 529 6.03 29.72 -7.98
CA VAL A 529 5.42 28.59 -7.26
C VAL A 529 5.28 27.36 -8.16
N ASP A 530 4.98 26.21 -7.57
CA ASP A 530 5.07 24.90 -8.22
C ASP A 530 4.20 24.82 -9.47
N TRP A 531 2.90 25.15 -9.40
CA TRP A 531 2.02 25.08 -10.56
C TRP A 531 2.48 25.98 -11.72
N GLN A 532 3.12 27.11 -11.43
CA GLN A 532 3.62 28.03 -12.44
C GLN A 532 4.80 27.44 -13.19
N ALA A 533 5.75 26.82 -12.48
CA ALA A 533 6.87 26.12 -13.09
C ALA A 533 6.37 24.99 -14.00
N VAL A 534 5.36 24.23 -13.57
CA VAL A 534 4.75 23.16 -14.36
C VAL A 534 4.08 23.71 -15.63
N VAL A 535 3.31 24.80 -15.53
CA VAL A 535 2.68 25.42 -16.71
C VAL A 535 3.71 25.91 -17.70
N ILE A 536 4.76 26.58 -17.23
CA ILE A 536 5.75 27.21 -18.11
C ILE A 536 6.70 26.16 -18.69
N GLY A 537 7.39 25.41 -17.83
CA GLY A 537 8.38 24.40 -18.20
C GLY A 537 7.76 23.15 -18.80
N GLY A 538 6.95 22.44 -18.02
CA GLY A 538 6.34 21.16 -18.40
C GLY A 538 5.23 21.29 -19.43
N GLY A 539 4.54 22.43 -19.46
CA GLY A 539 3.43 22.75 -20.35
C GLY A 539 3.89 23.45 -21.63
N LEU A 540 4.09 24.76 -21.56
CA LEU A 540 4.30 25.61 -22.73
C LEU A 540 5.64 25.33 -23.45
N ILE A 541 6.76 25.32 -22.73
CA ILE A 541 8.10 25.06 -23.30
C ILE A 541 8.15 23.66 -23.91
N ASN A 542 7.70 22.65 -23.16
CA ASN A 542 7.62 21.28 -23.65
C ASN A 542 6.71 21.13 -24.87
N GLY A 543 5.53 21.75 -24.85
CA GLY A 543 4.57 21.69 -25.95
C GLY A 543 5.15 22.25 -27.25
N VAL A 544 5.86 23.38 -27.16
CA VAL A 544 6.58 23.97 -28.31
C VAL A 544 7.72 23.08 -28.78
N SER A 545 8.47 22.48 -27.85
CA SER A 545 9.58 21.58 -28.18
C SER A 545 9.12 20.35 -29.01
N GLN A 546 7.93 19.82 -28.73
CA GLN A 546 7.34 18.70 -29.46
C GLN A 546 6.95 19.03 -30.91
N LEU A 547 6.97 20.30 -31.30
CA LEU A 547 6.81 20.74 -32.70
C LEU A 547 8.14 20.83 -33.44
N GLU A 548 9.22 20.30 -32.87
CA GLU A 548 10.61 20.41 -33.34
C GLU A 548 11.11 21.87 -33.46
N LYS A 549 10.41 22.85 -32.88
CA LYS A 549 10.85 24.26 -32.77
C LYS A 549 11.75 24.49 -31.57
N TRP A 550 12.64 25.48 -31.63
CA TRP A 550 13.47 25.89 -30.49
C TRP A 550 12.68 26.79 -29.54
N PRO A 551 12.33 26.35 -28.31
CA PRO A 551 11.54 27.19 -27.41
C PRO A 551 12.17 28.54 -27.11
N ALA A 552 13.49 28.63 -26.91
CA ALA A 552 14.16 29.89 -26.61
C ALA A 552 13.93 30.96 -27.69
N GLU A 553 14.13 30.61 -28.97
CA GLU A 553 13.86 31.49 -30.11
C GLU A 553 12.39 31.84 -30.22
N ARG A 554 11.53 30.82 -30.05
CA ARG A 554 10.08 30.96 -30.18
C ARG A 554 9.50 31.91 -29.14
N PHE A 555 9.88 31.79 -27.87
CA PHE A 555 9.42 32.69 -26.81
C PHE A 555 10.06 34.08 -26.92
N ALA A 556 11.29 34.19 -27.43
CA ALA A 556 11.89 35.49 -27.73
C ALA A 556 11.12 36.26 -28.82
N GLU A 557 10.72 35.59 -29.90
CA GLU A 557 9.86 36.15 -30.95
C GLU A 557 8.49 36.53 -30.38
N LEU A 558 7.87 35.61 -29.63
CA LEU A 558 6.54 35.81 -29.05
C LEU A 558 6.47 37.03 -28.13
N LEU A 559 7.55 37.33 -27.40
CA LEU A 559 7.58 38.38 -26.38
C LEU A 559 8.21 39.70 -26.89
N ASN A 560 8.62 39.77 -28.15
CA ASN A 560 9.33 40.94 -28.70
C ASN A 560 8.48 42.23 -28.65
N ASP A 561 7.17 42.11 -28.80
CA ASP A 561 6.20 43.22 -28.76
C ASP A 561 5.53 43.39 -27.37
N GLN A 562 5.99 42.69 -26.33
CA GLN A 562 5.36 42.64 -25.01
C GLN A 562 6.38 42.92 -23.89
N PRO A 563 6.85 44.17 -23.71
CA PRO A 563 7.95 44.48 -22.79
C PRO A 563 7.69 44.12 -21.33
N GLU A 564 6.45 44.30 -20.85
CA GLU A 564 6.07 43.94 -19.47
C GLU A 564 6.07 42.42 -19.27
N LEU A 565 5.50 41.68 -20.21
CA LEU A 565 5.46 40.22 -20.16
C LEU A 565 6.86 39.63 -20.31
N ARG A 566 7.70 40.25 -21.16
CA ARG A 566 9.11 39.90 -21.32
C ARG A 566 9.90 40.07 -20.02
N SER A 567 9.70 41.18 -19.31
CA SER A 567 10.33 41.40 -17.99
C SER A 567 9.95 40.31 -16.97
N ARG A 568 8.66 39.96 -16.88
CA ARG A 568 8.17 38.89 -16.01
C ARG A 568 8.70 37.51 -16.43
N TRP A 569 8.80 37.26 -17.73
CA TRP A 569 9.39 36.05 -18.29
C TRP A 569 10.86 35.90 -17.89
N ASP A 570 11.69 36.90 -18.19
CA ASP A 570 13.13 36.86 -17.89
C ASP A 570 13.36 36.67 -16.38
N ARG A 571 12.57 37.35 -15.53
CA ARG A 571 12.58 37.15 -14.08
C ARG A 571 12.20 35.71 -13.67
N SER A 572 11.16 35.14 -14.28
CA SER A 572 10.72 33.78 -13.95
C SER A 572 11.80 32.73 -14.25
N LEU A 573 12.61 32.95 -15.29
CA LEU A 573 13.75 32.08 -15.59
C LEU A 573 14.82 32.17 -14.49
N GLU A 574 15.08 33.35 -13.93
CA GLU A 574 15.97 33.49 -12.76
C GLU A 574 15.44 32.76 -11.53
N LEU A 575 14.15 32.92 -11.24
CA LEU A 575 13.51 32.24 -10.11
C LEU A 575 13.52 30.70 -10.29
N ALA A 576 13.37 30.22 -11.52
CA ALA A 576 13.47 28.80 -11.84
C ALA A 576 14.88 28.23 -11.55
N ALA A 577 15.93 29.04 -11.71
CA ALA A 577 17.30 28.62 -11.38
C ALA A 577 17.48 28.35 -9.88
N GLU A 578 16.88 29.18 -9.02
CA GLU A 578 16.86 28.96 -7.57
C GLU A 578 15.96 27.76 -7.20
N MET A 579 14.76 27.71 -7.78
CA MET A 579 13.80 26.62 -7.55
C MET A 579 14.38 25.25 -7.90
N ALA A 580 15.08 25.12 -9.03
CA ALA A 580 15.68 23.87 -9.48
C ALA A 580 16.70 23.29 -8.47
N ASP A 581 17.40 24.14 -7.73
CA ASP A 581 18.42 23.75 -6.74
C ASP A 581 17.86 23.60 -5.31
N THR A 582 16.62 24.02 -5.07
CA THR A 582 16.01 23.99 -3.73
C THR A 582 15.52 22.59 -3.39
N ALA A 583 16.19 21.91 -2.46
CA ALA A 583 15.91 20.51 -2.12
C ALA A 583 14.49 20.25 -1.56
N ALA A 584 13.86 21.27 -0.96
CA ALA A 584 12.49 21.18 -0.45
C ALA A 584 11.42 21.15 -1.55
N VAL A 585 11.76 21.60 -2.76
CA VAL A 585 10.82 21.60 -3.90
C VAL A 585 10.71 20.17 -4.47
N PRO A 586 9.50 19.68 -4.78
CA PRO A 586 9.31 18.36 -5.37
C PRO A 586 10.14 18.12 -6.64
N ALA A 587 10.58 16.88 -6.85
CA ALA A 587 11.44 16.52 -7.98
C ALA A 587 10.80 16.83 -9.35
N GLY A 588 9.50 16.58 -9.52
CA GLY A 588 8.76 16.94 -10.75
C GLY A 588 8.71 18.44 -11.03
N THR A 589 8.45 19.27 -10.01
CA THR A 589 8.51 20.73 -10.14
C THR A 589 9.92 21.20 -10.50
N ARG A 590 10.96 20.62 -9.86
CA ARG A 590 12.36 20.91 -10.18
C ARG A 590 12.74 20.47 -11.59
N TYR A 591 12.18 19.37 -12.09
CA TYR A 591 12.32 18.93 -13.48
C TYR A 591 11.81 20.01 -14.44
N ASP A 592 10.62 20.57 -14.20
CA ASP A 592 10.05 21.61 -15.05
C ASP A 592 10.84 22.93 -14.96
N ALA A 593 11.30 23.28 -13.75
CA ALA A 593 12.19 24.41 -13.54
C ALA A 593 13.52 24.27 -14.30
N LEU A 594 14.12 23.07 -14.37
CA LEU A 594 15.34 22.81 -15.15
C LEU A 594 15.14 23.05 -16.65
N ARG A 595 13.94 22.80 -17.20
CA ARG A 595 13.64 23.16 -18.59
C ARG A 595 13.61 24.67 -18.78
N MET A 596 13.01 25.42 -17.84
CA MET A 596 13.02 26.89 -17.86
C MET A 596 14.45 27.44 -17.77
N VAL A 597 15.27 26.90 -16.87
CA VAL A 597 16.67 27.32 -16.67
C VAL A 597 17.46 27.32 -17.98
N ALA A 598 17.24 26.33 -18.85
CA ALA A 598 17.94 26.25 -20.13
C ALA A 598 17.68 27.46 -21.04
N LEU A 599 16.51 28.09 -20.97
CA LEU A 599 16.15 29.23 -21.82
C LEU A 599 16.85 30.54 -21.42
N ARG A 600 17.63 30.58 -20.33
CA ARG A 600 18.49 31.73 -19.97
C ARG A 600 19.74 31.86 -20.84
N GLY A 601 19.99 30.88 -21.73
CA GLY A 601 21.21 30.79 -22.53
C GLY A 601 22.30 29.95 -21.86
N TRP A 602 23.19 29.40 -22.68
CA TRP A 602 24.23 28.48 -22.21
C TRP A 602 25.22 29.15 -21.25
N GLU A 603 25.59 30.41 -21.51
CA GLU A 603 26.55 31.16 -20.71
C GLU A 603 26.10 31.33 -19.24
N ARG A 604 24.79 31.33 -19.01
CA ARG A 604 24.19 31.57 -17.69
C ARG A 604 23.77 30.28 -16.99
N SER A 605 23.46 29.23 -17.74
CA SER A 605 22.84 28.00 -17.22
C SER A 605 23.66 26.74 -17.43
N GLY A 606 24.69 26.76 -18.29
CA GLY A 606 25.46 25.59 -18.68
C GLY A 606 26.11 24.88 -17.48
N GLU A 607 26.74 25.64 -16.58
CA GLU A 607 27.34 25.08 -15.37
C GLU A 607 26.29 24.42 -14.45
N GLN A 608 25.16 25.10 -14.24
CA GLN A 608 24.07 24.58 -13.42
C GLN A 608 23.51 23.28 -13.99
N LEU A 609 23.15 23.28 -15.28
CA LEU A 609 22.59 22.11 -15.96
C LEU A 609 23.58 20.95 -16.01
N ALA A 610 24.88 21.22 -16.23
CA ALA A 610 25.91 20.19 -16.26
C ALA A 610 26.07 19.43 -14.92
N ARG A 611 25.73 20.05 -13.78
CA ARG A 611 25.72 19.34 -12.48
C ARG A 611 24.68 18.21 -12.47
N TYR A 612 23.53 18.42 -13.09
CA TYR A 612 22.44 17.44 -13.17
C TYR A 612 22.68 16.35 -14.22
N LEU A 613 23.65 16.51 -15.13
CA LEU A 613 24.03 15.47 -16.09
C LEU A 613 24.96 14.39 -15.50
N ARG A 614 25.51 14.60 -14.30
CA ARG A 614 26.49 13.69 -13.69
C ARG A 614 25.84 12.36 -13.32
N SER A 615 26.62 11.28 -13.39
CA SER A 615 26.24 9.97 -12.85
C SER A 615 25.88 10.09 -11.36
N GLY A 616 24.83 9.36 -10.94
CA GLY A 616 24.32 9.39 -9.56
C GLY A 616 23.32 10.51 -9.25
N THR A 617 23.05 11.42 -10.20
CA THR A 617 21.91 12.36 -10.09
C THR A 617 20.60 11.57 -10.15
N ASN A 618 19.59 12.01 -9.39
CA ASN A 618 18.22 11.49 -9.51
C ASN A 618 17.77 11.49 -10.99
N GLU A 619 17.19 10.38 -11.45
CA GLU A 619 16.91 10.17 -12.88
C GLU A 619 15.92 11.20 -13.45
N GLU A 620 14.93 11.63 -12.67
CA GLU A 620 13.94 12.63 -13.07
C GLU A 620 14.60 14.01 -13.19
N LEU A 621 15.43 14.42 -12.23
CA LEU A 621 16.18 15.68 -12.33
C LEU A 621 17.16 15.68 -13.50
N GLN A 622 17.83 14.56 -13.75
CA GLN A 622 18.68 14.40 -14.93
C GLN A 622 17.85 14.48 -16.22
N MET A 623 16.66 13.90 -16.26
CA MET A 623 15.72 14.01 -17.38
C MET A 623 15.37 15.47 -17.64
N GLY A 624 15.18 16.29 -16.60
CA GLY A 624 14.85 17.72 -16.70
C GLY A 624 15.99 18.51 -17.32
N ALA A 625 17.22 18.28 -16.87
CA ALA A 625 18.40 18.92 -17.45
C ALA A 625 18.64 18.49 -18.90
N VAL A 626 18.48 17.19 -19.22
CA VAL A 626 18.54 16.70 -20.60
C VAL A 626 17.47 17.37 -21.45
N SER A 627 16.21 17.40 -20.99
CA SER A 627 15.10 18.03 -21.70
C SER A 627 15.38 19.51 -21.99
N GLY A 628 15.87 20.26 -21.00
CA GLY A 628 16.23 21.67 -21.18
C GLY A 628 17.34 21.87 -22.22
N LEU A 629 18.40 21.05 -22.22
CA LEU A 629 19.46 21.13 -23.22
C LEU A 629 19.01 20.70 -24.63
N VAL A 630 18.03 19.81 -24.71
CA VAL A 630 17.36 19.47 -25.97
C VAL A 630 16.58 20.66 -26.53
N ASP A 631 16.18 21.62 -25.70
CA ASP A 631 15.35 22.78 -26.07
C ASP A 631 16.16 24.04 -26.49
N VAL A 632 17.50 24.01 -26.44
CA VAL A 632 18.34 25.19 -26.73
C VAL A 632 19.26 24.96 -27.93
N ASP A 633 19.21 25.78 -28.97
CA ASP A 633 20.16 25.66 -30.10
C ASP A 633 21.56 26.19 -29.76
N SER A 634 22.35 25.38 -29.05
CA SER A 634 23.74 25.69 -28.67
C SER A 634 24.65 24.50 -28.96
N SER A 635 25.85 24.81 -29.47
CA SER A 635 26.88 23.82 -29.75
C SER A 635 27.45 23.18 -28.48
N GLU A 636 27.51 23.96 -27.41
CA GLU A 636 27.96 23.58 -26.08
C GLU A 636 26.92 22.70 -25.38
N ALA A 637 25.63 23.03 -25.52
CA ALA A 637 24.53 22.16 -25.06
C ALA A 637 24.59 20.79 -25.75
N ALA A 638 24.83 20.77 -27.07
CA ALA A 638 25.00 19.53 -27.81
C ALA A 638 26.24 18.74 -27.35
N ALA A 639 27.35 19.41 -27.09
CA ALA A 639 28.57 18.79 -26.57
C ALA A 639 28.34 18.18 -25.17
N ALA A 640 27.59 18.86 -24.30
CA ALA A 640 27.25 18.35 -22.97
C ALA A 640 26.37 17.11 -23.03
N LEU A 641 25.36 17.10 -23.91
CA LEU A 641 24.53 15.91 -24.16
C LEU A 641 25.38 14.74 -24.67
N LEU A 642 26.25 14.98 -25.66
CA LEU A 642 27.14 13.95 -26.21
C LEU A 642 28.08 13.36 -25.16
N ALA A 643 28.65 14.19 -24.29
CA ALA A 643 29.56 13.76 -23.23
C ALA A 643 28.87 12.88 -22.17
N GLY A 644 27.57 13.07 -21.94
CA GLY A 644 26.79 12.33 -20.95
C GLY A 644 26.18 11.02 -21.44
N LEU A 645 26.11 10.77 -22.75
CA LEU A 645 25.34 9.65 -23.34
C LEU A 645 25.60 8.28 -22.69
N GLU A 646 26.86 7.93 -22.43
CA GLU A 646 27.23 6.64 -21.82
C GLU A 646 26.72 6.50 -20.38
N GLN A 647 26.62 7.62 -19.65
CA GLN A 647 26.26 7.65 -18.23
C GLN A 647 24.74 7.79 -18.00
N PHE A 648 23.99 8.24 -19.01
CA PHE A 648 22.55 8.41 -18.89
C PHE A 648 21.82 7.05 -18.84
N PRO A 649 20.79 6.89 -17.98
CA PRO A 649 19.81 5.81 -18.08
C PRO A 649 19.18 5.75 -19.47
N ALA A 650 18.66 4.58 -19.86
CA ALA A 650 18.19 4.32 -21.21
C ALA A 650 17.15 5.36 -21.71
N HIS A 651 16.22 5.76 -20.84
CA HIS A 651 15.20 6.76 -21.16
C HIS A 651 15.80 8.15 -21.44
N ASN A 652 16.61 8.68 -20.51
CA ASN A 652 17.27 9.99 -20.64
C ASN A 652 18.23 10.02 -21.84
N ARG A 653 18.91 8.90 -22.11
CA ARG A 653 19.77 8.74 -23.29
C ARG A 653 18.96 8.83 -24.58
N ALA A 654 17.81 8.17 -24.64
CA ALA A 654 16.94 8.23 -25.81
C ALA A 654 16.49 9.66 -26.11
N LEU A 655 16.11 10.41 -25.06
CA LEU A 655 15.73 11.83 -25.16
C LEU A 655 16.89 12.71 -25.62
N ALA A 656 18.09 12.53 -25.04
CA ALA A 656 19.29 13.24 -25.46
C ALA A 656 19.59 13.02 -26.96
N ILE A 657 19.46 11.77 -27.42
CA ILE A 657 19.63 11.41 -28.83
C ILE A 657 18.58 12.11 -29.71
N ASP A 658 17.31 12.18 -29.27
CA ASP A 658 16.26 12.88 -30.04
C ASP A 658 16.59 14.35 -30.24
N GLY A 659 17.11 15.03 -29.22
CA GLY A 659 17.59 16.40 -29.37
C GLY A 659 18.85 16.55 -30.21
N LEU A 660 19.73 15.54 -30.23
CA LEU A 660 20.93 15.53 -31.07
C LEU A 660 20.62 15.27 -32.56
N LEU A 661 19.43 14.75 -32.88
CA LEU A 661 18.95 14.59 -34.25
C LEU A 661 18.39 15.89 -34.86
N ARG A 662 18.37 16.99 -34.10
CA ARG A 662 17.85 18.30 -34.52
C ARG A 662 18.98 19.20 -35.05
N GLY A 663 18.77 19.79 -36.23
CA GLY A 663 19.74 20.72 -36.81
C GLY A 663 21.03 20.05 -37.30
N LYS A 664 21.74 20.74 -38.21
CA LYS A 664 22.89 20.16 -38.90
C LYS A 664 24.09 19.91 -37.97
N ALA A 665 24.42 20.87 -37.10
CA ALA A 665 25.59 20.78 -36.24
C ALA A 665 25.48 19.64 -35.21
N ARG A 666 24.29 19.45 -34.61
CA ARG A 666 24.07 18.36 -33.66
C ARG A 666 24.09 16.98 -34.34
N LEU A 667 23.51 16.87 -35.53
CA LEU A 667 23.58 15.67 -36.36
C LEU A 667 25.03 15.30 -36.70
N GLU A 668 25.85 16.27 -37.10
CA GLU A 668 27.28 16.07 -37.34
C GLU A 668 28.01 15.54 -36.10
N GLY A 669 27.73 16.13 -34.93
CA GLY A 669 28.29 15.69 -33.65
C GLY A 669 27.88 14.27 -33.27
N LEU A 670 26.61 13.91 -33.43
CA LEU A 670 26.12 12.57 -33.15
C LEU A 670 26.74 11.52 -34.09
N ILE A 671 26.84 11.81 -35.39
CA ILE A 671 27.48 10.93 -36.36
C ILE A 671 28.96 10.75 -36.00
N SER A 672 29.69 11.81 -35.66
CA SER A 672 31.08 11.71 -35.20
C SER A 672 31.23 10.92 -33.89
N ALA A 673 30.26 11.01 -32.98
CA ALA A 673 30.25 10.20 -31.77
C ALA A 673 30.02 8.71 -32.09
N LEU A 674 29.15 8.38 -33.05
CA LEU A 674 28.95 7.01 -33.52
C LEU A 674 30.22 6.47 -34.20
N GLU A 675 30.84 7.26 -35.09
CA GLU A 675 32.07 6.88 -35.80
C GLU A 675 33.24 6.61 -34.84
N SER A 676 33.34 7.37 -33.75
CA SER A 676 34.38 7.21 -32.73
C SER A 676 34.05 6.19 -31.64
N GLY A 677 32.87 5.57 -31.67
CA GLY A 677 32.40 4.63 -30.65
C GLY A 677 31.98 5.27 -29.32
N LYS A 678 31.98 6.61 -29.22
CA LYS A 678 31.45 7.36 -28.05
C LYS A 678 29.92 7.28 -27.96
N ALA A 679 29.25 7.08 -29.09
CA ALA A 679 27.85 6.68 -29.15
C ALA A 679 27.73 5.28 -29.75
N LYS A 680 26.76 4.50 -29.27
CA LYS A 680 26.56 3.12 -29.71
C LYS A 680 25.33 2.99 -30.60
N ARG A 681 25.44 2.22 -31.68
CA ARG A 681 24.35 1.97 -32.63
C ARG A 681 23.15 1.27 -31.99
N GLU A 682 23.38 0.51 -30.92
CA GLU A 682 22.35 -0.18 -30.15
C GLU A 682 21.44 0.79 -29.38
N TRP A 683 21.84 2.05 -29.21
CA TRP A 683 21.01 3.08 -28.57
C TRP A 683 20.00 3.71 -29.52
N LEU A 684 20.10 3.42 -30.82
CA LEU A 684 19.20 3.93 -31.85
C LEU A 684 18.14 2.87 -32.18
N ASN A 685 16.87 3.23 -32.05
CA ASN A 685 15.77 2.41 -32.57
C ASN A 685 15.69 2.51 -34.12
N ASP A 686 14.87 1.66 -34.74
CA ASP A 686 14.79 1.57 -36.20
C ASP A 686 14.32 2.87 -36.86
N SER A 687 13.44 3.63 -36.19
CA SER A 687 12.98 4.94 -36.66
C SER A 687 14.13 5.95 -36.72
N LYS A 688 14.96 6.02 -35.66
CA LYS A 688 16.14 6.92 -35.61
C LYS A 688 17.20 6.50 -36.63
N LYS A 689 17.45 5.19 -36.79
CA LYS A 689 18.36 4.66 -37.82
C LYS A 689 17.86 5.02 -39.23
N LYS A 690 16.55 4.88 -39.48
CA LYS A 690 15.94 5.26 -40.75
C LYS A 690 16.10 6.77 -41.03
N ARG A 691 15.80 7.63 -40.05
CA ARG A 691 16.01 9.09 -40.15
C ARG A 691 17.45 9.45 -40.53
N LEU A 692 18.44 8.78 -39.95
CA LEU A 692 19.86 8.98 -40.29
C LEU A 692 20.22 8.52 -41.71
N ARG A 693 19.61 7.43 -42.20
CA ARG A 693 19.80 6.95 -43.59
C ARG A 693 19.08 7.79 -44.63
N GLU A 694 18.06 8.54 -44.24
CA GLU A 694 17.25 9.38 -45.11
C GLU A 694 17.63 10.87 -45.04
N LEU A 695 18.78 11.20 -44.43
CA LEU A 695 19.24 12.58 -44.30
C LEU A 695 19.33 13.29 -45.67
N PRO A 696 18.85 14.55 -45.78
CA PRO A 696 18.94 15.33 -47.02
C PRO A 696 20.39 15.63 -47.44
N ASP A 697 21.29 15.85 -46.48
CA ASP A 697 22.71 16.11 -46.74
C ASP A 697 23.41 14.80 -47.16
N THR A 698 23.82 14.73 -48.43
CA THR A 698 24.42 13.52 -49.01
C THR A 698 25.73 13.10 -48.33
N LYS A 699 26.50 14.07 -47.79
CA LYS A 699 27.75 13.77 -47.08
C LYS A 699 27.46 13.15 -45.71
N LEU A 700 26.52 13.72 -44.96
CA LEU A 700 26.11 13.19 -43.66
C LEU A 700 25.41 11.84 -43.77
N ARG A 701 24.55 11.66 -44.78
CA ARG A 701 23.89 10.38 -45.05
C ARG A 701 24.89 9.25 -45.30
N LYS A 702 25.93 9.48 -46.11
CA LYS A 702 26.97 8.48 -46.38
C LYS A 702 27.75 8.10 -45.12
N ARG A 703 28.11 9.09 -44.30
CA ARG A 703 28.79 8.88 -43.01
C ARG A 703 27.94 8.07 -42.04
N ALA A 704 26.66 8.44 -41.91
CA ALA A 704 25.72 7.73 -41.07
C ALA A 704 25.53 6.28 -41.53
N ALA A 705 25.33 6.03 -42.83
CA ALA A 705 25.19 4.69 -43.38
C ALA A 705 26.41 3.80 -43.07
N ALA A 706 27.62 4.31 -43.30
CA ALA A 706 28.87 3.57 -43.04
C ALA A 706 29.10 3.19 -41.57
N THR A 707 28.39 3.84 -40.63
CA THR A 707 28.51 3.59 -39.19
C THR A 707 27.37 2.71 -38.66
N LEU A 708 26.25 2.66 -39.38
CA LEU A 708 25.04 1.92 -38.99
C LEU A 708 24.96 0.50 -39.58
N ASP A 709 25.70 0.26 -40.66
CA ASP A 709 25.89 -1.04 -41.32
C ASP A 709 27.10 -1.76 -40.71
#